data_AF-A0A970P922-F1
#
_entry.id   AF-A0A970P922-F1
#
_cell.length_a   1.000
_cell.length_b   1.000
_cell.length_c   1.000
_cell.angle_alpha   90.00
_cell.angle_beta   90.00
_cell.angle_gamma   90.00
#
_symmetry.space_group_name_H-M   'P 1'
#
loop_
_entity.id
_entity.type
_entity.pdbx_description
1 polymer ?
#
loop_
_entity_poly.entity_id
_entity_poly.type
_entity_poly.pdbx_seq_one_letter_code
_entity_poly.pdbx_strand_id
1 'polypeptide(L)'
;MTIRTIALALIAAALAGNAPAQEAIMARPDFEPLIGGCGGVYFMAEPGELVVEVLKRDRNTRSITTELRALLVGPDRQVLQEAFIPTDDAEVGAGLGPPQTARLSTSVERPGIYALNITVSNDRYGDHFVWGFRTNCPRYIIETARGHRDQRHEEPIVLASPEQACVIAFQPRAGEFSIELSRMPAGSAPAALHAADGTLVGILTPDAEGASKLEVPANVHRDATPWELRLPVAQAIVSADGLTRWEADDPIGNACLWTPDPASWFPLIENRWLLTPYGRLVYGEPGARGEISLRAHNNATAERDFTLTVEYPGAEWPVQLEPAEVTLGGNEAASIRVAYTIPEGDGPHVAHLRITPEDAPQISTYSTLTVRPGHAPAERPLTMPLELQPYAHENEQFGYLPDYPLTYQPCFAPDNRPYMRTAAGIATWRDGQWSETNVNDAVVSRPESFEGNIFGLIATKVSFDADGGIYLPANCAGRNAILHSADGGLTFAAYEVPGARGSIDIEHFTGHNVFDGPPAFVRFRRTASDPNLKWRSLNDLELFVPRVVNGAIRIGEPLLITRDCIGFSTHSGAPTALASRGDLVHVTWGEATDPQLQVPGVPTYVATFNRRTGEITEPALIGYGPPANDAHNSPSITMDSDGAPHVLVGTHGRPFQHSQRLADGSWTEPLLSGEGLSQTYIGMVCGPDDTLHVVFRLWRSGEPFPNASHATLAYQRKRPGQPWEEPRILVRAPFSEYSVFYHRLMIDREGRLFISYDYWSTHWFYRNDHVGNRRAVIMSPDGGETWKMAETRDLAGG
;
A
#
# COMPACT_ATOMS: atom_id res chain seq x y z
N MET A 1 -15.29 47.84 26.40
CA MET A 1 -13.95 48.09 25.82
C MET A 1 -13.79 47.09 24.68
N THR A 2 -13.74 47.60 23.46
CA THR A 2 -14.04 46.87 22.22
C THR A 2 -12.80 46.25 21.59
N ILE A 3 -13.03 45.12 20.94
CA ILE A 3 -12.18 44.39 20.00
C ILE A 3 -11.75 45.35 18.87
N ARG A 4 -10.72 46.17 19.09
CA ARG A 4 -10.10 47.02 18.06
C ARG A 4 -8.63 47.37 18.32
N THR A 5 -8.08 47.05 19.49
CA THR A 5 -6.71 47.45 19.86
C THR A 5 -5.67 46.33 19.74
N ILE A 6 -6.08 45.06 19.59
CA ILE A 6 -5.15 43.93 19.39
C ILE A 6 -4.83 43.70 17.89
N ALA A 7 -5.69 44.20 16.99
CA ALA A 7 -5.50 44.06 15.54
C ALA A 7 -4.41 45.00 14.95
N LEU A 8 -4.00 46.06 15.64
CA LEU A 8 -2.97 46.99 15.12
C LEU A 8 -1.53 46.61 15.48
N ALA A 9 -1.30 45.76 16.48
CA ALA A 9 0.05 45.30 16.84
C ALA A 9 0.54 44.12 15.97
N LEU A 10 -0.38 43.31 15.44
CA LEU A 10 -0.06 42.19 14.53
C LEU A 10 0.13 42.62 13.06
N ILE A 11 -0.34 43.80 12.66
CA ILE A 11 -0.12 44.34 11.31
C ILE A 11 1.21 45.10 11.19
N ALA A 12 1.76 45.61 12.31
CA ALA A 12 3.04 46.33 12.29
C ALA A 12 4.28 45.40 12.28
N ALA A 13 4.14 44.13 12.66
CA ALA A 13 5.20 43.12 12.50
C ALA A 13 5.21 42.46 11.10
N ALA A 14 4.12 42.60 10.33
CA ALA A 14 4.03 42.12 8.95
C ALA A 14 4.56 43.12 7.89
N LEU A 15 5.02 44.31 8.31
CA LEU A 15 5.49 45.38 7.42
C LEU A 15 6.91 45.88 7.72
N ALA A 16 7.64 45.22 8.62
CA ALA A 16 9.06 45.46 8.84
C ALA A 16 9.89 44.32 8.24
N GLY A 17 10.26 44.44 6.96
CA GLY A 17 11.36 43.65 6.40
C GLY A 17 11.12 42.87 5.10
N ASN A 18 10.22 43.26 4.20
CA ASN A 18 10.36 42.84 2.80
C ASN A 18 11.45 43.70 2.14
N ALA A 19 12.71 43.41 2.45
CA ALA A 19 13.74 43.55 1.42
C ALA A 19 13.29 42.68 0.24
N PRO A 20 13.43 43.11 -1.03
CA PRO A 20 13.21 42.21 -2.15
C PRO A 20 14.08 40.97 -1.90
N ALA A 21 13.45 39.80 -1.74
CA ALA A 21 14.18 38.55 -1.67
C ALA A 21 15.09 38.54 -2.90
N GLN A 22 16.40 38.51 -2.66
CA GLN A 22 17.36 38.43 -3.74
C GLN A 22 16.99 37.18 -4.55
N GLU A 23 16.68 37.35 -5.83
CA GLU A 23 16.23 36.25 -6.67
C GLU A 23 17.31 35.15 -6.60
N ALA A 24 16.93 33.98 -6.08
CA ALA A 24 17.86 32.88 -5.93
C ALA A 24 18.45 32.55 -7.30
N ILE A 25 19.78 32.47 -7.38
CA ILE A 25 20.45 32.12 -8.63
C ILE A 25 20.11 30.65 -8.92
N MET A 26 19.30 30.43 -9.95
CA MET A 26 18.88 29.09 -10.36
C MET A 26 20.01 28.37 -11.07
N ALA A 27 20.33 27.15 -10.64
CA ALA A 27 21.30 26.28 -11.29
C ALA A 27 20.71 25.71 -12.58
N ARG A 28 19.42 25.34 -12.54
CA ARG A 28 18.59 25.12 -13.72
C ARG A 28 17.70 26.34 -13.91
N PRO A 29 17.97 27.25 -14.87
CA PRO A 29 17.22 28.50 -15.02
C PRO A 29 15.88 28.32 -15.75
N ASP A 30 15.79 27.32 -16.63
CA ASP A 30 14.63 27.09 -17.48
C ASP A 30 13.71 26.00 -16.94
N PHE A 31 12.41 26.15 -17.17
CA PHE A 31 11.41 25.12 -16.84
C PHE A 31 11.46 23.91 -17.78
N GLU A 32 12.11 24.07 -18.93
CA GLU A 32 12.13 23.09 -20.01
C GLU A 32 13.10 21.93 -19.72
N PRO A 33 12.82 20.71 -20.22
CA PRO A 33 11.65 20.32 -20.99
C PRO A 33 10.37 20.22 -20.12
N LEU A 34 9.21 20.45 -20.73
CA LEU A 34 7.91 20.11 -20.17
C LEU A 34 7.66 18.62 -20.33
N ILE A 35 7.17 18.02 -19.25
CA ILE A 35 7.04 16.59 -19.06
C ILE A 35 5.57 16.25 -18.85
N GLY A 36 5.10 15.21 -19.53
CA GLY A 36 3.78 14.61 -19.29
C GLY A 36 3.86 13.52 -18.22
N GLY A 37 2.79 13.36 -17.45
CA GLY A 37 2.73 12.41 -16.35
C GLY A 37 2.82 13.05 -14.97
N CYS A 38 2.44 12.29 -13.94
CA CYS A 38 2.78 12.58 -12.55
C CYS A 38 4.24 12.17 -12.25
N GLY A 39 4.65 12.24 -10.98
CA GLY A 39 5.96 11.76 -10.55
C GLY A 39 6.59 12.71 -9.54
N GLY A 40 7.85 13.05 -9.75
CA GLY A 40 8.57 13.98 -8.90
C GLY A 40 10.03 14.17 -9.25
N VAL A 41 10.76 14.79 -8.33
CA VAL A 41 12.18 15.13 -8.48
C VAL A 41 12.90 14.89 -7.16
N TYR A 42 14.06 14.25 -7.21
CA TYR A 42 14.99 14.16 -6.09
C TYR A 42 16.07 15.22 -6.23
N PHE A 43 16.44 15.87 -5.13
CA PHE A 43 17.47 16.91 -5.08
C PHE A 43 18.54 16.52 -4.05
N MET A 44 19.80 16.55 -4.46
CA MET A 44 20.93 16.46 -3.53
C MET A 44 21.31 17.87 -3.11
N ALA A 45 20.62 18.40 -2.10
CA ALA A 45 20.74 19.79 -1.70
C ALA A 45 21.84 19.98 -0.64
N GLU A 46 22.56 21.09 -0.76
CA GLU A 46 23.61 21.53 0.17
C GLU A 46 23.10 22.64 1.11
N PRO A 47 23.77 22.90 2.24
CA PRO A 47 23.37 23.96 3.18
C PRO A 47 23.15 25.32 2.51
N GLY A 48 22.00 25.93 2.79
CA GLY A 48 21.54 27.16 2.13
C GLY A 48 20.04 27.15 1.88
N GLU A 49 19.53 28.08 1.07
CA GLU A 49 18.13 28.02 0.63
C GLU A 49 18.01 26.98 -0.50
N LEU A 50 17.05 26.07 -0.42
CA LEU A 50 16.60 25.28 -1.57
C LEU A 50 15.34 25.94 -2.13
N VAL A 51 15.36 26.26 -3.42
CA VAL A 51 14.23 26.85 -4.14
C VAL A 51 13.85 25.96 -5.31
N VAL A 52 12.57 25.66 -5.43
CA VAL A 52 11.99 24.91 -6.53
C VAL A 52 10.76 25.66 -7.02
N GLU A 53 10.75 26.01 -8.29
CA GLU A 53 9.56 26.54 -8.94
C GLU A 53 9.02 25.51 -9.92
N VAL A 54 7.74 25.21 -9.80
CA VAL A 54 7.02 24.27 -10.66
C VAL A 54 6.18 25.08 -11.62
N LEU A 55 6.21 24.71 -12.90
CA LEU A 55 5.33 25.24 -13.94
C LEU A 55 4.38 24.14 -14.38
N LYS A 56 3.12 24.49 -14.60
CA LYS A 56 2.07 23.64 -15.17
C LYS A 56 1.47 24.32 -16.40
N ARG A 57 1.10 23.50 -17.39
CA ARG A 57 0.20 23.88 -18.50
C ARG A 57 -0.81 22.77 -18.75
N ASP A 58 -2.09 23.12 -18.85
CA ASP A 58 -3.14 22.17 -19.23
C ASP A 58 -3.12 21.89 -20.72
N ARG A 59 -3.37 20.64 -21.12
CA ARG A 59 -3.46 20.28 -22.55
C ARG A 59 -4.83 20.54 -23.14
N ASN A 60 -5.84 20.79 -22.30
CA ASN A 60 -7.24 21.06 -22.68
C ASN A 60 -7.81 20.02 -23.64
N THR A 61 -7.43 18.75 -23.48
CA THR A 61 -7.89 17.65 -24.35
C THR A 61 -9.23 17.06 -23.90
N ARG A 62 -9.65 17.34 -22.67
CA ARG A 62 -10.92 16.91 -22.06
C ARG A 62 -11.42 17.98 -21.09
N SER A 63 -12.72 17.97 -20.82
CA SER A 63 -13.34 18.80 -19.78
C SER A 63 -13.23 18.09 -18.43
N ILE A 64 -12.07 18.20 -17.80
CA ILE A 64 -11.78 17.66 -16.47
C ILE A 64 -10.95 18.66 -15.66
N THR A 65 -11.11 18.65 -14.34
CA THR A 65 -10.25 19.43 -13.44
C THR A 65 -8.92 18.72 -13.26
N THR A 66 -7.82 19.43 -13.51
CA THR A 66 -6.43 18.96 -13.44
C THR A 66 -5.62 19.81 -12.46
N GLU A 67 -6.14 20.05 -11.25
CA GLU A 67 -5.38 20.77 -10.22
C GLU A 67 -4.15 19.97 -9.80
N LEU A 68 -2.97 20.57 -9.98
CA LEU A 68 -1.69 20.00 -9.59
C LEU A 68 -1.43 20.31 -8.11
N ARG A 69 -0.96 19.30 -7.37
CA ARG A 69 -0.48 19.41 -6.00
C ARG A 69 1.00 19.05 -5.96
N ALA A 70 1.81 19.94 -5.41
CA ALA A 70 3.26 19.82 -5.26
C ALA A 70 3.64 19.76 -3.78
N LEU A 71 4.38 18.74 -3.37
CA LEU A 71 4.86 18.55 -2.00
C LEU A 71 6.39 18.53 -1.98
N LEU A 72 7.01 19.51 -1.34
CA LEU A 72 8.45 19.51 -1.06
C LEU A 72 8.69 18.83 0.28
N VAL A 73 9.50 17.78 0.29
CA VAL A 73 9.80 16.97 1.47
C VAL A 73 11.30 16.93 1.78
N GLY A 74 11.62 16.81 3.07
CA GLY A 74 12.99 16.72 3.57
C GLY A 74 13.64 15.33 3.40
N PRO A 75 14.91 15.20 3.83
CA PRO A 75 15.62 13.91 3.86
C PRO A 75 14.93 12.84 4.70
N ASP A 76 14.23 13.26 5.77
CA ASP A 76 13.39 12.45 6.64
C ASP A 76 11.93 12.36 6.18
N ARG A 77 11.64 12.85 4.96
CA ARG A 77 10.32 12.89 4.33
C ARG A 77 9.27 13.72 5.07
N GLN A 78 9.66 14.56 6.02
CA GLN A 78 8.77 15.60 6.52
C GLN A 78 8.31 16.51 5.37
N VAL A 79 7.01 16.77 5.26
CA VAL A 79 6.47 17.77 4.32
C VAL A 79 6.88 19.16 4.80
N LEU A 80 7.74 19.83 4.03
CA LEU A 80 8.30 21.14 4.34
C LEU A 80 7.44 22.27 3.77
N GLN A 81 6.90 22.06 2.57
CA GLN A 81 5.97 22.98 1.93
C GLN A 81 5.05 22.24 0.96
N GLU A 82 3.85 22.76 0.81
CA GLU A 82 2.84 22.32 -0.12
C GLU A 82 2.37 23.50 -1.00
N ALA A 83 2.10 23.23 -2.27
CA ALA A 83 1.52 24.21 -3.18
C ALA A 83 0.54 23.55 -4.16
N PHE A 84 -0.41 24.35 -4.65
CA PHE A 84 -1.40 23.94 -5.64
C PHE A 84 -1.34 24.86 -6.86
N ILE A 85 -1.54 24.29 -8.04
CA ILE A 85 -1.72 25.03 -9.29
C ILE A 85 -3.06 24.61 -9.90
N PRO A 86 -4.04 25.52 -10.03
CA PRO A 86 -5.39 25.18 -10.47
C PRO A 86 -5.43 24.77 -11.96
N THR A 87 -6.57 24.26 -12.41
CA THR A 87 -6.90 24.16 -13.84
C THR A 87 -6.95 25.55 -14.47
N ASP A 88 -6.60 25.67 -15.75
CA ASP A 88 -6.67 26.94 -16.51
C ASP A 88 -8.10 27.35 -16.93
N ASP A 89 -9.08 26.46 -16.75
CA ASP A 89 -10.49 26.58 -17.14
C ASP A 89 -10.73 26.92 -18.63
N ALA A 90 -9.77 26.58 -19.51
CA ALA A 90 -9.90 26.79 -20.94
C ALA A 90 -10.84 25.78 -21.61
N GLU A 91 -11.39 26.13 -22.78
CA GLU A 91 -12.27 25.25 -23.54
C GLU A 91 -11.52 24.01 -24.08
N VAL A 92 -12.23 22.88 -24.19
CA VAL A 92 -11.68 21.67 -24.79
C VAL A 92 -11.24 21.94 -26.23
N GLY A 93 -9.99 21.61 -26.54
CA GLY A 93 -9.37 21.85 -27.84
C GLY A 93 -8.61 23.17 -27.94
N ALA A 94 -8.57 24.01 -26.89
CA ALA A 94 -7.78 25.25 -26.85
C ALA A 94 -6.26 25.04 -26.99
N GLY A 95 -5.81 23.78 -26.93
CA GLY A 95 -4.40 23.42 -26.96
C GLY A 95 -3.74 23.67 -25.60
N LEU A 96 -2.43 23.88 -25.63
CA LEU A 96 -1.65 24.02 -24.41
C LEU A 96 -1.91 25.37 -23.73
N GLY A 97 -2.50 25.32 -22.55
CA GLY A 97 -2.88 26.46 -21.72
C GLY A 97 -1.74 27.42 -21.36
N PRO A 98 -2.04 28.57 -20.76
CA PRO A 98 -1.02 29.51 -20.30
C PRO A 98 -0.13 28.86 -19.21
N PRO A 99 1.16 29.26 -19.10
CA PRO A 99 2.00 28.80 -18.02
C PRO A 99 1.52 29.33 -16.67
N GLN A 100 1.33 28.43 -15.71
CA GLN A 100 1.01 28.74 -14.32
C GLN A 100 2.12 28.19 -13.43
N THR A 101 2.51 28.92 -12.39
CA THR A 101 3.67 28.54 -11.56
C THR A 101 3.35 28.55 -10.07
N ALA A 102 4.11 27.76 -9.32
CA ALA A 102 4.16 27.81 -7.86
C ALA A 102 5.61 27.70 -7.39
N ARG A 103 5.97 28.44 -6.33
CA ARG A 103 7.30 28.42 -5.71
C ARG A 103 7.24 27.69 -4.37
N LEU A 104 8.12 26.72 -4.20
CA LEU A 104 8.40 26.04 -2.93
C LEU A 104 9.84 26.35 -2.51
N SER A 105 10.07 26.55 -1.23
CA SER A 105 11.41 26.79 -0.69
C SER A 105 11.55 26.31 0.74
N THR A 106 12.76 25.93 1.11
CA THR A 106 13.11 25.58 2.50
C THR A 106 14.54 25.98 2.80
N SER A 107 14.86 26.13 4.09
CA SER A 107 16.23 26.27 4.56
C SER A 107 16.83 24.88 4.73
N VAL A 108 17.85 24.58 3.92
CA VAL A 108 18.68 23.38 4.05
C VAL A 108 19.72 23.66 5.12
N GLU A 109 19.52 23.08 6.30
CA GLU A 109 20.52 23.15 7.36
C GLU A 109 21.66 22.16 7.14
N ARG A 110 21.36 21.04 6.48
CA ARG A 110 22.26 19.89 6.35
C ARG A 110 22.14 19.26 4.96
N PRO A 111 23.24 18.72 4.39
CA PRO A 111 23.16 17.94 3.17
C PRO A 111 22.21 16.76 3.31
N GLY A 112 21.47 16.47 2.24
CA GLY A 112 20.46 15.42 2.22
C GLY A 112 19.79 15.24 0.87
N ILE A 113 19.03 14.16 0.73
CA ILE A 113 18.21 13.89 -0.46
C ILE A 113 16.79 14.41 -0.19
N TYR A 114 16.49 15.59 -0.70
CA TYR A 114 15.15 16.18 -0.69
C TYR A 114 14.33 15.65 -1.88
N ALA A 115 13.01 15.73 -1.80
CA ALA A 115 12.15 15.32 -2.90
C ALA A 115 10.97 16.28 -3.12
N LEU A 116 10.55 16.41 -4.38
CA LEU A 116 9.32 17.05 -4.81
C LEU A 116 8.39 15.97 -5.34
N ASN A 117 7.20 15.82 -4.77
CA ASN A 117 6.16 14.92 -5.27
C ASN A 117 5.08 15.72 -6.00
N ILE A 118 4.70 15.26 -7.20
CA ILE A 118 3.68 15.86 -8.05
C ILE A 118 2.51 14.88 -8.22
N THR A 119 1.34 15.30 -7.79
CA THR A 119 0.05 14.63 -8.06
C THR A 119 -0.91 15.59 -8.76
N VAL A 120 -1.94 15.06 -9.42
CA VAL A 120 -2.97 15.87 -10.06
C VAL A 120 -4.36 15.26 -9.85
N SER A 121 -5.35 16.12 -9.69
CA SER A 121 -6.76 15.72 -9.56
C SER A 121 -7.30 15.15 -10.88
N ASN A 122 -8.11 14.08 -10.79
CA ASN A 122 -8.80 13.36 -11.88
C ASN A 122 -7.92 12.88 -13.06
N ASP A 123 -6.60 13.00 -12.95
CA ASP A 123 -5.64 12.63 -13.97
C ASP A 123 -4.43 11.94 -13.35
N ARG A 124 -4.67 10.92 -12.52
CA ARG A 124 -3.59 10.17 -11.84
C ARG A 124 -2.46 9.66 -12.74
N TYR A 125 -2.66 9.61 -14.07
CA TYR A 125 -1.61 9.28 -15.03
C TYR A 125 -0.89 10.50 -15.61
N GLY A 126 -1.46 11.71 -15.53
CA GLY A 126 -0.91 12.94 -16.09
C GLY A 126 -0.96 13.01 -17.61
N ASP A 127 -2.04 12.49 -18.20
CA ASP A 127 -2.23 12.48 -19.66
C ASP A 127 -2.71 13.85 -20.18
N HIS A 128 -3.30 14.68 -19.31
CA HIS A 128 -4.04 15.89 -19.65
C HIS A 128 -3.37 17.20 -19.22
N PHE A 129 -2.20 17.13 -18.58
CA PHE A 129 -1.36 18.29 -18.28
C PHE A 129 0.12 18.02 -18.63
N VAL A 130 0.94 19.06 -18.61
CA VAL A 130 2.39 18.94 -18.59
C VAL A 130 2.96 19.85 -17.52
N TRP A 131 4.12 19.50 -17.00
CA TRP A 131 4.81 20.29 -16.00
C TRP A 131 6.32 20.36 -16.26
N GLY A 132 6.93 21.40 -15.75
CA GLY A 132 8.38 21.60 -15.73
C GLY A 132 8.79 22.19 -14.39
N PHE A 133 10.09 22.29 -14.14
CA PHE A 133 10.58 22.94 -12.94
C PHE A 133 11.92 23.63 -13.17
N ARG A 134 12.21 24.63 -12.35
CA ARG A 134 13.52 25.24 -12.21
C ARG A 134 13.95 25.24 -10.75
N THR A 135 15.25 25.17 -10.49
CA THR A 135 15.77 25.07 -9.12
C THR A 135 17.18 25.64 -9.00
N ASN A 136 17.54 26.08 -7.80
CA ASN A 136 18.91 26.43 -7.46
C ASN A 136 19.78 25.22 -7.04
N CYS A 137 19.20 24.02 -6.91
CA CYS A 137 19.97 22.81 -6.66
C CYS A 137 20.62 22.29 -7.95
N PRO A 138 21.96 22.19 -8.03
CA PRO A 138 22.63 21.75 -9.25
C PRO A 138 22.49 20.24 -9.51
N ARG A 139 22.15 19.45 -8.50
CA ARG A 139 22.10 17.98 -8.56
C ARG A 139 20.68 17.50 -8.34
N TYR A 140 20.07 16.99 -9.40
CA TYR A 140 18.68 16.53 -9.38
C TYR A 140 18.44 15.37 -10.36
N ILE A 141 17.47 14.53 -10.01
CA ILE A 141 16.98 13.42 -10.84
C ILE A 141 15.45 13.47 -10.86
N ILE A 142 14.88 13.37 -12.05
CA ILE A 142 13.44 13.30 -12.30
C ILE A 142 13.00 11.85 -12.24
N GLU A 143 11.85 11.60 -11.63
CA GLU A 143 11.20 10.30 -11.59
C GLU A 143 9.77 10.42 -12.11
N THR A 144 9.45 9.80 -13.25
CA THR A 144 8.17 10.01 -13.95
C THR A 144 7.23 8.80 -13.91
N ALA A 145 7.32 7.91 -12.90
CA ALA A 145 6.32 6.86 -12.75
C ALA A 145 4.98 7.45 -12.28
N ARG A 146 3.91 7.05 -12.94
CA ARG A 146 2.60 7.69 -12.90
C ARG A 146 1.69 7.01 -11.87
N GLY A 147 0.40 6.93 -12.17
CA GLY A 147 -0.57 6.15 -11.41
C GLY A 147 -0.56 4.66 -11.77
N HIS A 148 -1.06 3.83 -10.85
CA HIS A 148 -1.32 2.41 -11.06
C HIS A 148 -2.30 2.13 -12.21
N ARG A 149 -1.94 1.22 -13.13
CA ARG A 149 -2.84 0.62 -14.13
C ARG A 149 -2.97 -0.88 -13.85
N ASP A 150 -4.13 -1.45 -14.16
CA ASP A 150 -4.32 -2.91 -14.15
C ASP A 150 -3.74 -3.56 -15.43
N GLN A 151 -2.48 -3.28 -15.73
CA GLN A 151 -1.72 -3.82 -16.85
C GLN A 151 -0.23 -3.90 -16.46
N ARG A 152 0.62 -4.45 -17.35
CA ARG A 152 2.07 -4.40 -17.15
C ARG A 152 2.51 -2.95 -16.87
N HIS A 153 3.32 -2.77 -15.83
CA HIS A 153 3.79 -1.44 -15.46
C HIS A 153 4.83 -0.95 -16.48
N GLU A 154 4.51 0.17 -17.13
CA GLU A 154 5.34 0.85 -18.12
C GLU A 154 5.13 2.36 -17.97
N GLU A 155 6.21 3.13 -18.00
CA GLU A 155 6.19 4.58 -17.72
C GLU A 155 7.02 5.35 -18.75
N PRO A 156 6.51 5.48 -19.99
CA PRO A 156 7.26 6.16 -21.04
C PRO A 156 7.48 7.63 -20.70
N ILE A 157 8.67 8.14 -20.98
CA ILE A 157 8.98 9.58 -20.83
C ILE A 157 8.24 10.32 -21.94
N VAL A 158 7.43 11.32 -21.57
CA VAL A 158 6.64 12.11 -22.52
C VAL A 158 7.12 13.56 -22.44
N LEU A 159 7.66 14.08 -23.54
CA LEU A 159 8.17 15.45 -23.63
C LEU A 159 7.26 16.31 -24.52
N ALA A 160 7.12 17.61 -24.21
CA ALA A 160 6.14 18.50 -24.82
C ALA A 160 6.69 19.89 -25.19
N SER A 161 7.95 19.98 -25.57
CA SER A 161 8.69 21.22 -25.79
C SER A 161 9.36 21.25 -27.18
N PRO A 162 8.59 21.40 -28.27
CA PRO A 162 9.09 21.25 -29.64
C PRO A 162 10.18 22.23 -30.06
N GLU A 163 10.30 23.36 -29.37
CA GLU A 163 11.15 24.48 -29.80
C GLU A 163 12.61 24.36 -29.33
N GLN A 164 12.94 23.33 -28.54
CA GLN A 164 14.25 23.19 -27.91
C GLN A 164 14.76 21.75 -28.01
N ALA A 165 16.07 21.57 -28.09
CA ALA A 165 16.69 20.24 -27.95
C ALA A 165 16.62 19.77 -26.48
N CYS A 166 16.76 18.46 -26.27
CA CYS A 166 16.77 17.88 -24.92
C CYS A 166 17.72 16.69 -24.86
N VAL A 167 18.30 16.47 -23.68
CA VAL A 167 19.04 15.25 -23.35
C VAL A 167 18.18 14.44 -22.38
N ILE A 168 18.17 13.12 -22.49
CA ILE A 168 17.70 12.25 -21.43
C ILE A 168 18.94 11.52 -20.93
N ALA A 169 19.44 11.94 -19.77
CA ALA A 169 20.54 11.30 -19.08
C ALA A 169 20.00 10.24 -18.10
N PHE A 170 20.44 8.99 -18.24
CA PHE A 170 19.92 7.85 -17.47
C PHE A 170 20.99 6.75 -17.27
N GLN A 171 20.73 5.81 -16.37
CA GLN A 171 21.54 4.60 -16.23
C GLN A 171 20.96 3.46 -17.06
N PRO A 172 21.70 2.89 -18.04
CA PRO A 172 21.21 1.76 -18.83
C PRO A 172 21.20 0.47 -18.00
N ARG A 173 20.35 -0.50 -18.38
CA ARG A 173 20.45 -1.85 -17.84
C ARG A 173 21.70 -2.57 -18.33
N ALA A 174 22.18 -3.54 -17.53
CA ALA A 174 23.38 -4.31 -17.84
C ALA A 174 23.21 -5.21 -19.07
N GLY A 175 22.02 -5.78 -19.26
CA GLY A 175 21.68 -6.67 -20.37
C GLY A 175 21.50 -5.95 -21.71
N GLU A 176 21.05 -6.72 -22.70
CA GLU A 176 20.52 -6.15 -23.94
C GLU A 176 19.27 -5.33 -23.64
N PHE A 177 19.07 -4.26 -24.41
CA PHE A 177 17.89 -3.43 -24.27
C PHE A 177 17.54 -2.72 -25.56
N SER A 178 16.27 -2.38 -25.69
CA SER A 178 15.77 -1.58 -26.79
C SER A 178 15.36 -0.18 -26.31
N ILE A 179 15.56 0.81 -27.18
CA ILE A 179 14.98 2.14 -27.06
C ILE A 179 14.07 2.38 -28.26
N GLU A 180 12.86 2.84 -27.99
CA GLU A 180 11.84 3.21 -28.95
C GLU A 180 11.43 4.68 -28.78
N LEU A 181 11.35 5.40 -29.90
CA LEU A 181 10.87 6.77 -29.97
C LEU A 181 9.62 6.83 -30.85
N SER A 182 8.65 7.61 -30.43
CA SER A 182 7.50 7.97 -31.26
C SER A 182 7.07 9.41 -31.03
N ARG A 183 6.20 9.93 -31.90
CA ARG A 183 5.66 11.30 -31.85
C ARG A 183 6.71 12.42 -31.94
N MET A 184 7.88 12.13 -32.50
CA MET A 184 8.82 13.15 -32.94
C MET A 184 8.19 13.98 -34.07
N PRO A 185 8.40 15.31 -34.12
CA PRO A 185 7.95 16.14 -35.24
C PRO A 185 8.51 15.65 -36.58
N ALA A 186 7.67 15.64 -37.62
CA ALA A 186 8.08 15.21 -38.95
C ALA A 186 9.25 16.08 -39.48
N GLY A 187 10.25 15.43 -40.07
CA GLY A 187 11.44 16.11 -40.59
C GLY A 187 12.49 16.51 -39.54
N SER A 188 12.29 16.15 -38.27
CA SER A 188 13.33 16.30 -37.23
C SER A 188 14.58 15.49 -37.59
N ALA A 189 15.75 15.96 -37.16
CA ALA A 189 16.95 15.15 -37.22
C ALA A 189 16.79 13.85 -36.39
N PRO A 190 17.52 12.78 -36.70
CA PRO A 190 17.53 11.57 -35.87
C PRO A 190 18.06 11.84 -34.45
N ALA A 191 17.52 11.13 -33.47
CA ALA A 191 18.07 11.14 -32.11
C ALA A 191 19.33 10.25 -32.04
N ALA A 192 20.21 10.54 -31.09
CA ALA A 192 21.48 9.80 -30.95
C ALA A 192 21.73 9.39 -29.50
N LEU A 193 22.06 8.12 -29.29
CA LEU A 193 22.42 7.56 -28.00
C LEU A 193 23.94 7.57 -27.85
N HIS A 194 24.41 8.16 -26.76
CA HIS A 194 25.83 8.21 -26.39
C HIS A 194 26.05 7.52 -25.04
N ALA A 195 27.16 6.81 -24.92
CA ALA A 195 27.66 6.32 -23.64
C ALA A 195 28.20 7.48 -22.81
N ALA A 196 28.42 7.26 -21.51
CA ALA A 196 28.86 8.29 -20.57
C ALA A 196 30.24 8.91 -20.91
N ASP A 197 31.08 8.22 -21.68
CA ASP A 197 32.36 8.73 -22.18
C ASP A 197 32.23 9.58 -23.46
N GLY A 198 31.00 9.80 -23.93
CA GLY A 198 30.68 10.53 -25.16
C GLY A 198 30.73 9.68 -26.44
N THR A 199 31.03 8.37 -26.33
CA THR A 199 31.03 7.47 -27.49
C THR A 199 29.62 7.31 -28.06
N LEU A 200 29.46 7.49 -29.37
CA LEU A 200 28.20 7.23 -30.06
C LEU A 200 27.90 5.72 -30.05
N VAL A 201 26.81 5.35 -29.40
CA VAL A 201 26.31 3.96 -29.34
C VAL A 201 25.42 3.65 -30.55
N GLY A 202 24.56 4.59 -30.94
CA GLY A 202 23.67 4.40 -32.08
C GLY A 202 22.81 5.61 -32.40
N ILE A 203 22.19 5.58 -33.58
CA ILE A 203 21.30 6.62 -34.10
C ILE A 203 19.91 6.03 -34.29
N LEU A 204 18.91 6.68 -33.70
CA LEU A 204 17.50 6.30 -33.83
C LEU A 204 16.92 6.96 -35.09
N THR A 205 16.93 6.22 -36.19
CA THR A 205 16.42 6.71 -37.50
C THR A 205 14.92 6.45 -37.61
N PRO A 206 14.10 7.46 -37.97
CA PRO A 206 12.67 7.28 -38.16
C PRO A 206 12.32 6.32 -39.31
N ASP A 207 11.33 5.46 -39.09
CA ASP A 207 10.66 4.64 -40.10
C ASP A 207 9.60 5.46 -40.89
N ALA A 208 8.84 4.78 -41.75
CA ALA A 208 7.82 5.42 -42.59
C ALA A 208 6.67 6.02 -41.76
N GLU A 209 6.44 5.50 -40.56
CA GLU A 209 5.44 5.93 -39.60
C GLU A 209 5.96 7.00 -38.62
N GLY A 210 7.24 7.35 -38.69
CA GLY A 210 7.90 8.33 -37.83
C GLY A 210 8.30 7.80 -36.45
N ALA A 211 8.24 6.49 -36.23
CA ALA A 211 8.77 5.82 -35.05
C ALA A 211 10.25 5.46 -35.27
N SER A 212 11.03 5.30 -34.21
CA SER A 212 12.44 4.88 -34.31
C SER A 212 12.73 3.84 -33.27
N LYS A 213 13.57 2.86 -33.62
CA LYS A 213 14.02 1.81 -32.69
C LYS A 213 15.53 1.65 -32.77
N LEU A 214 16.16 1.45 -31.62
CA LEU A 214 17.56 1.04 -31.52
C LEU A 214 17.68 -0.13 -30.54
N GLU A 215 18.34 -1.19 -30.99
CA GLU A 215 18.72 -2.35 -30.16
C GLU A 215 20.17 -2.17 -29.71
N VAL A 216 20.41 -2.28 -28.40
CA VAL A 216 21.74 -2.14 -27.81
C VAL A 216 22.18 -3.49 -27.24
N PRO A 217 23.23 -4.12 -27.77
CA PRO A 217 23.67 -5.41 -27.30
C PRO A 217 24.33 -5.33 -25.90
N ALA A 218 24.30 -6.45 -25.17
CA ALA A 218 24.87 -6.54 -23.82
C ALA A 218 26.39 -6.30 -23.76
N ASN A 219 27.11 -6.45 -24.88
CA ASN A 219 28.56 -6.30 -24.95
C ASN A 219 29.06 -4.84 -25.08
N VAL A 220 28.18 -3.85 -25.20
CA VAL A 220 28.56 -2.43 -25.14
C VAL A 220 29.06 -2.08 -23.73
N HIS A 221 30.14 -1.33 -23.63
CA HIS A 221 30.73 -0.93 -22.35
C HIS A 221 29.79 0.01 -21.56
N ARG A 222 29.51 -0.31 -20.28
CA ARG A 222 28.50 0.36 -19.43
C ARG A 222 29.08 0.84 -18.08
N ASP A 223 30.40 0.88 -17.93
CA ASP A 223 31.06 1.08 -16.63
C ASP A 223 30.93 2.51 -16.08
N ALA A 224 30.33 3.42 -16.85
CA ALA A 224 30.08 4.80 -16.45
C ALA A 224 28.64 5.23 -16.80
N THR A 225 28.07 6.07 -15.93
CA THR A 225 26.73 6.67 -16.03
C THR A 225 26.82 8.18 -15.77
N PRO A 226 25.87 8.98 -16.27
CA PRO A 226 24.72 8.59 -17.10
C PRO A 226 25.06 8.43 -18.59
N TRP A 227 24.31 7.58 -19.30
CA TRP A 227 24.23 7.59 -20.75
C TRP A 227 23.30 8.70 -21.22
N GLU A 228 23.51 9.20 -22.43
CA GLU A 228 22.78 10.35 -22.97
C GLU A 228 22.01 9.98 -24.24
N LEU A 229 20.67 10.00 -24.17
CA LEU A 229 19.84 10.04 -25.36
C LEU A 229 19.61 11.51 -25.75
N ARG A 230 20.26 11.94 -26.82
CA ARG A 230 20.20 13.32 -27.32
C ARG A 230 19.08 13.44 -28.36
N LEU A 231 18.08 14.24 -28.05
CA LEU A 231 16.93 14.55 -28.88
C LEU A 231 17.11 15.94 -29.51
N PRO A 232 17.00 16.09 -30.83
CA PRO A 232 17.13 17.40 -31.48
C PRO A 232 15.96 18.33 -31.17
N VAL A 233 14.82 17.77 -30.74
CA VAL A 233 13.65 18.49 -30.25
C VAL A 233 13.06 17.74 -29.06
N ALA A 234 12.63 18.46 -28.04
CA ALA A 234 12.10 17.93 -26.79
C ALA A 234 10.59 17.63 -26.91
N GLN A 235 10.21 16.96 -28.00
CA GLN A 235 8.86 16.45 -28.22
C GLN A 235 8.96 14.99 -28.69
N ALA A 236 8.69 14.06 -27.77
CA ALA A 236 8.75 12.62 -28.03
C ALA A 236 7.99 11.83 -26.97
N ILE A 237 7.63 10.60 -27.30
CA ILE A 237 7.37 9.53 -26.33
C ILE A 237 8.54 8.55 -26.41
N VAL A 238 9.24 8.37 -25.29
CA VAL A 238 10.42 7.50 -25.18
C VAL A 238 10.06 6.27 -24.35
N SER A 239 10.33 5.09 -24.90
CA SER A 239 10.25 3.82 -24.19
C SER A 239 11.60 3.12 -24.23
N ALA A 240 12.11 2.68 -23.10
CA ALA A 240 13.42 2.03 -22.99
C ALA A 240 13.40 0.91 -21.93
N ASP A 241 13.94 -0.26 -22.26
CA ASP A 241 14.02 -1.36 -21.29
C ASP A 241 15.02 -1.03 -20.17
N GLY A 242 14.65 -1.35 -18.93
CA GLY A 242 15.39 -0.99 -17.72
C GLY A 242 15.19 0.45 -17.24
N LEU A 243 14.55 1.32 -18.03
CA LEU A 243 14.26 2.70 -17.66
C LEU A 243 12.75 2.99 -17.57
N THR A 244 11.99 2.60 -18.58
CA THR A 244 10.52 2.83 -18.65
C THR A 244 9.73 1.53 -18.75
N ARG A 245 10.38 0.41 -19.04
CA ARG A 245 9.83 -0.95 -19.08
C ARG A 245 10.78 -1.83 -18.29
N TRP A 246 10.29 -2.53 -17.27
CA TRP A 246 11.17 -3.26 -16.36
C TRP A 246 10.92 -4.77 -16.38
N GLU A 247 11.99 -5.50 -16.13
CA GLU A 247 12.05 -6.91 -15.79
C GLU A 247 12.50 -7.08 -14.33
N ALA A 248 12.38 -8.30 -13.81
CA ALA A 248 12.67 -8.59 -12.40
C ALA A 248 14.15 -8.41 -12.02
N ASP A 249 15.06 -8.49 -13.00
CA ASP A 249 16.51 -8.36 -12.84
C ASP A 249 17.04 -6.96 -13.14
N ASP A 250 16.15 -6.00 -13.47
CA ASP A 250 16.58 -4.62 -13.67
C ASP A 250 17.04 -3.96 -12.36
N PRO A 251 18.07 -3.09 -12.41
CA PRO A 251 18.65 -2.47 -11.22
C PRO A 251 17.64 -1.61 -10.44
N ILE A 252 16.58 -1.15 -11.12
CA ILE A 252 15.52 -0.35 -10.53
C ILE A 252 14.19 -0.74 -11.15
N GLY A 253 13.43 -1.59 -10.48
CA GLY A 253 12.05 -1.84 -10.86
C GLY A 253 11.18 -0.62 -10.57
N ASN A 254 10.26 -0.32 -11.49
CA ASN A 254 9.12 0.59 -11.29
C ASN A 254 9.45 2.08 -11.04
N ALA A 255 10.70 2.53 -11.21
CA ALA A 255 11.06 3.95 -11.08
C ALA A 255 11.81 4.44 -12.33
N CYS A 256 11.23 5.42 -13.02
CA CYS A 256 11.74 5.96 -14.28
C CYS A 256 12.66 7.15 -13.98
N LEU A 257 13.94 6.87 -13.67
CA LEU A 257 14.92 7.88 -13.24
C LEU A 257 15.74 8.45 -14.39
N TRP A 258 15.68 9.76 -14.60
CA TRP A 258 16.45 10.46 -15.64
C TRP A 258 16.65 11.94 -15.32
N THR A 259 17.50 12.64 -16.07
CA THR A 259 17.64 14.10 -15.97
C THR A 259 17.87 14.74 -17.34
N PRO A 260 17.37 15.98 -17.59
CA PRO A 260 17.68 16.75 -18.79
C PRO A 260 19.10 17.33 -18.83
N ASP A 261 19.81 17.32 -17.70
CA ASP A 261 21.18 17.82 -17.58
C ASP A 261 22.09 16.72 -17.02
N PRO A 262 22.99 16.13 -17.84
CA PRO A 262 23.95 15.11 -17.39
C PRO A 262 24.80 15.57 -16.19
N ALA A 263 25.10 16.86 -16.07
CA ALA A 263 25.88 17.40 -14.95
C ALA A 263 25.09 17.39 -13.63
N SER A 264 23.76 17.30 -13.68
CA SER A 264 22.90 17.18 -12.50
C SER A 264 22.79 15.76 -11.97
N TRP A 265 23.23 14.75 -12.74
CA TRP A 265 23.20 13.35 -12.30
C TRP A 265 23.98 13.17 -11.01
N PHE A 266 23.43 12.38 -10.09
CA PHE A 266 24.09 11.92 -8.88
C PHE A 266 23.69 10.47 -8.63
N PRO A 267 24.50 9.66 -7.92
CA PRO A 267 24.26 8.24 -7.74
C PRO A 267 23.12 7.95 -6.74
N LEU A 268 21.89 8.33 -7.09
CA LEU A 268 20.69 8.12 -6.28
C LEU A 268 20.34 6.64 -6.16
N ILE A 269 20.69 5.82 -7.14
CA ILE A 269 20.18 4.46 -7.31
C ILE A 269 20.72 3.55 -6.20
N GLU A 270 22.03 3.55 -6.04
CA GLU A 270 22.77 2.85 -5.01
C GLU A 270 22.61 3.48 -3.62
N ASN A 271 22.21 4.76 -3.56
CA ASN A 271 22.04 5.54 -2.32
C ASN A 271 20.57 5.85 -1.99
N ARG A 272 19.60 5.17 -2.63
CA ARG A 272 18.20 5.27 -2.24
C ARG A 272 18.01 4.58 -0.90
N TRP A 273 17.12 5.12 -0.06
CA TRP A 273 16.72 4.47 1.20
C TRP A 273 17.88 4.10 2.13
N LEU A 274 19.01 4.83 2.10
CA LEU A 274 20.21 4.47 2.87
C LEU A 274 19.90 4.15 4.34
N LEU A 275 18.95 4.86 4.94
CA LEU A 275 18.45 4.57 6.28
C LEU A 275 16.92 4.68 6.31
N THR A 276 16.27 3.68 6.92
CA THR A 276 14.80 3.63 7.04
C THR A 276 14.35 3.08 8.40
N PRO A 277 13.14 3.40 8.89
CA PRO A 277 12.24 4.42 8.36
C PRO A 277 12.85 5.82 8.43
N TYR A 278 12.28 6.75 7.66
CA TYR A 278 12.78 8.13 7.56
C TYR A 278 12.57 8.94 8.83
N GLY A 279 11.58 8.60 9.64
CA GLY A 279 11.33 9.21 10.93
C GLY A 279 10.83 8.22 11.95
N ARG A 280 11.00 8.54 13.23
CA ARG A 280 10.35 7.89 14.36
C ARG A 280 9.96 8.90 15.42
N LEU A 281 8.68 8.87 15.80
CA LEU A 281 8.16 9.57 16.98
C LEU A 281 7.99 8.57 18.12
N VAL A 282 8.57 8.92 19.27
CA VAL A 282 8.57 8.11 20.49
C VAL A 282 8.01 8.94 21.64
N TYR A 283 7.23 8.28 22.48
CA TYR A 283 6.76 8.79 23.76
C TYR A 283 7.30 7.92 24.91
N GLY A 284 7.47 8.50 26.09
CA GLY A 284 7.88 7.77 27.29
C GLY A 284 8.08 8.69 28.49
N GLU A 285 8.25 8.10 29.68
CA GLU A 285 8.51 8.85 30.90
C GLU A 285 9.95 9.41 30.93
N PRO A 286 10.18 10.64 31.44
CA PRO A 286 11.53 11.18 31.64
C PRO A 286 12.47 10.20 32.37
N GLY A 287 13.68 10.05 31.85
CA GLY A 287 14.69 9.12 32.36
C GLY A 287 14.50 7.66 31.95
N ALA A 288 13.36 7.29 31.33
CA ALA A 288 13.18 5.96 30.78
C ALA A 288 14.16 5.71 29.62
N ARG A 289 14.68 4.49 29.55
CA ARG A 289 15.47 4.04 28.41
C ARG A 289 14.56 3.38 27.39
N GLY A 290 14.80 3.66 26.13
CA GLY A 290 14.07 3.06 25.02
C GLY A 290 14.98 2.70 23.87
N GLU A 291 14.47 1.85 22.99
CA GLU A 291 15.20 1.35 21.83
C GLU A 291 14.27 1.31 20.63
N ILE A 292 14.80 1.66 19.46
CA ILE A 292 14.16 1.43 18.16
C ILE A 292 15.18 0.81 17.21
N SER A 293 14.69 0.16 16.15
CA SER A 293 15.53 -0.29 15.05
C SER A 293 15.31 0.58 13.82
N LEU A 294 16.40 1.00 13.20
CA LEU A 294 16.45 1.41 11.81
C LEU A 294 17.03 0.28 10.97
N ARG A 295 17.00 0.45 9.65
CA ARG A 295 17.59 -0.45 8.67
C ARG A 295 18.46 0.38 7.73
N ALA A 296 19.75 0.08 7.72
CA ALA A 296 20.72 0.59 6.76
C ALA A 296 20.70 -0.28 5.50
N HIS A 297 20.71 0.32 4.32
CA HIS A 297 20.59 -0.39 3.05
C HIS A 297 21.77 -0.10 2.13
N ASN A 298 22.32 -1.14 1.52
CA ASN A 298 23.23 -1.03 0.38
C ASN A 298 22.49 -1.44 -0.89
N ASN A 299 22.01 -0.47 -1.67
CA ASN A 299 21.36 -0.73 -2.95
C ASN A 299 22.35 -0.85 -4.13
N ALA A 300 23.66 -0.79 -3.88
CA ALA A 300 24.68 -1.10 -4.88
C ALA A 300 24.80 -2.61 -5.08
N THR A 301 25.42 -3.02 -6.19
CA THR A 301 25.77 -4.43 -6.44
C THR A 301 27.08 -4.86 -5.78
N ALA A 302 27.88 -3.90 -5.31
CA ALA A 302 29.15 -4.12 -4.63
C ALA A 302 29.02 -3.94 -3.12
N GLU A 303 29.94 -4.56 -2.38
CA GLU A 303 30.12 -4.31 -0.95
C GLU A 303 30.52 -2.85 -0.69
N ARG A 304 29.98 -2.24 0.38
CA ARG A 304 30.23 -0.86 0.76
C ARG A 304 30.29 -0.71 2.29
N ASP A 305 31.06 0.27 2.73
CA ASP A 305 31.18 0.68 4.12
C ASP A 305 30.37 1.96 4.37
N PHE A 306 29.70 2.02 5.52
CA PHE A 306 28.88 3.15 5.93
C PHE A 306 29.22 3.55 7.37
N THR A 307 29.36 4.86 7.58
CA THR A 307 29.46 5.48 8.90
C THR A 307 28.12 6.08 9.31
N LEU A 308 27.74 5.85 10.57
CA LEU A 308 26.53 6.39 11.18
C LEU A 308 26.86 7.31 12.36
N THR A 309 26.22 8.47 12.39
CA THR A 309 26.43 9.47 13.45
C THR A 309 25.10 10.04 13.95
N VAL A 310 25.13 10.59 15.16
CA VAL A 310 23.99 11.32 15.72
C VAL A 310 24.30 12.81 15.69
N GLU A 311 23.36 13.59 15.16
CA GLU A 311 23.43 15.05 15.09
C GLU A 311 22.21 15.66 15.76
N TYR A 312 22.37 16.84 16.37
CA TYR A 312 21.31 17.50 17.10
C TYR A 312 21.03 18.88 16.48
N PRO A 313 19.76 19.23 16.19
CA PRO A 313 19.39 20.60 15.85
C PRO A 313 19.40 21.53 17.08
N GLY A 314 19.30 20.96 18.29
CA GLY A 314 19.32 21.68 19.57
C GLY A 314 20.35 21.11 20.54
N ALA A 315 20.02 21.15 21.84
CA ALA A 315 20.88 20.58 22.87
C ALA A 315 21.03 19.05 22.70
N GLU A 316 22.24 18.56 22.93
CA GLU A 316 22.53 17.12 22.92
C GLU A 316 21.78 16.40 24.05
N TRP A 317 21.33 15.18 23.76
CA TRP A 317 20.66 14.30 24.70
C TRP A 317 21.00 12.83 24.41
N PRO A 318 20.92 11.91 25.39
CA PRO A 318 21.50 10.57 25.23
C PRO A 318 20.82 9.76 24.13
N VAL A 319 21.52 9.61 23.00
CA VAL A 319 21.17 8.76 21.85
C VAL A 319 22.44 8.06 21.37
N GLN A 320 22.36 6.76 21.11
CA GLN A 320 23.48 5.94 20.68
C GLN A 320 23.06 5.03 19.53
N LEU A 321 23.95 4.86 18.57
CA LEU A 321 23.79 4.00 17.40
C LEU A 321 24.69 2.77 17.55
N GLU A 322 24.13 1.59 17.33
CA GLU A 322 24.86 0.32 17.36
C GLU A 322 24.49 -0.56 16.15
N PRO A 323 25.45 -0.88 15.25
CA PRO A 323 26.82 -0.35 15.21
C PRO A 323 26.88 1.09 14.66
N ALA A 324 27.98 1.80 14.92
CA ALA A 324 28.26 3.13 14.34
C ALA A 324 28.96 3.05 12.96
N GLU A 325 29.50 1.89 12.61
CA GLU A 325 30.08 1.59 11.30
C GLU A 325 29.52 0.24 10.84
N VAL A 326 29.18 0.11 9.56
CA VAL A 326 28.63 -1.14 9.01
C VAL A 326 29.14 -1.38 7.60
N THR A 327 29.64 -2.59 7.36
CA THR A 327 29.94 -3.10 6.02
C THR A 327 28.77 -3.95 5.55
N LEU A 328 28.26 -3.67 4.35
CA LEU A 328 27.13 -4.38 3.76
C LEU A 328 27.52 -4.89 2.37
N GLY A 329 27.25 -6.17 2.09
CA GLY A 329 27.35 -6.72 0.74
C GLY A 329 26.39 -6.04 -0.23
N GLY A 330 26.56 -6.30 -1.52
CA GLY A 330 25.68 -5.74 -2.55
C GLY A 330 24.22 -6.23 -2.38
N ASN A 331 23.27 -5.30 -2.44
CA ASN A 331 21.84 -5.51 -2.18
C ASN A 331 21.51 -6.02 -0.77
N GLU A 332 22.44 -5.88 0.18
CA GLU A 332 22.21 -6.23 1.58
C GLU A 332 21.67 -5.05 2.39
N ALA A 333 21.15 -5.37 3.56
CA ALA A 333 20.73 -4.39 4.55
C ALA A 333 20.90 -4.96 5.95
N ALA A 334 21.21 -4.10 6.92
CA ALA A 334 21.35 -4.48 8.32
C ALA A 334 20.46 -3.64 9.24
N SER A 335 20.06 -4.23 10.36
CA SER A 335 19.41 -3.52 11.45
C SER A 335 20.44 -2.67 12.19
N ILE A 336 20.09 -1.40 12.44
CA ILE A 336 20.84 -0.49 13.29
C ILE A 336 19.99 -0.23 14.52
N ARG A 337 20.51 -0.57 15.69
CA ARG A 337 19.85 -0.29 16.97
C ARG A 337 20.10 1.16 17.36
N VAL A 338 19.05 1.85 17.77
CA VAL A 338 19.11 3.20 18.32
C VAL A 338 18.65 3.13 19.77
N ALA A 339 19.58 3.28 20.70
CA ALA A 339 19.29 3.36 22.13
C ALA A 339 19.18 4.83 22.54
N TYR A 340 18.19 5.18 23.35
CA TYR A 340 18.00 6.54 23.82
C TYR A 340 17.49 6.60 25.25
N THR A 341 17.64 7.77 25.89
CA THR A 341 17.02 8.08 27.18
C THR A 341 16.07 9.25 26.99
N ILE A 342 14.82 9.11 27.44
CA ILE A 342 13.82 10.18 27.38
C ILE A 342 14.32 11.37 28.23
N PRO A 343 14.52 12.56 27.64
CA PRO A 343 15.03 13.71 28.40
C PRO A 343 13.97 14.31 29.35
N GLU A 344 14.41 15.12 30.30
CA GLU A 344 13.52 16.00 31.07
C GLU A 344 13.08 17.22 30.23
N GLY A 345 11.92 17.80 30.57
CA GLY A 345 11.32 18.95 29.89
C GLY A 345 10.13 18.58 29.01
N ASP A 346 9.54 19.57 28.33
CA ASP A 346 8.31 19.37 27.55
C ASP A 346 8.56 18.82 26.13
N GLY A 347 9.82 18.76 25.68
CA GLY A 347 10.19 18.37 24.31
C GLY A 347 9.60 19.29 23.21
N PRO A 348 9.56 18.83 21.94
CA PRO A 348 10.18 17.60 21.44
C PRO A 348 11.70 17.68 21.49
N HIS A 349 12.34 16.56 21.80
CA HIS A 349 13.78 16.38 21.66
C HIS A 349 14.05 15.66 20.34
N VAL A 350 14.87 16.28 19.50
CA VAL A 350 15.11 15.80 18.13
C VAL A 350 16.57 15.38 17.99
N ALA A 351 16.79 14.28 17.28
CA ALA A 351 18.10 13.84 16.83
C ALA A 351 18.00 13.38 15.37
N HIS A 352 18.99 13.73 14.57
CA HIS A 352 19.17 13.23 13.21
C HIS A 352 20.19 12.10 13.23
N LEU A 353 19.78 10.95 12.71
CA LEU A 353 20.56 9.73 12.64
C LEU A 353 21.13 9.67 11.22
N ARG A 354 22.34 10.18 11.04
CA ARG A 354 22.98 10.33 9.73
C ARG A 354 23.62 9.02 9.31
N ILE A 355 23.54 8.73 8.02
CA ILE A 355 24.31 7.68 7.36
C ILE A 355 25.11 8.28 6.21
N THR A 356 26.38 7.88 6.12
CA THR A 356 27.31 8.34 5.09
C THR A 356 28.08 7.13 4.53
N PRO A 357 27.94 6.79 3.24
CA PRO A 357 28.83 5.84 2.59
C PRO A 357 30.26 6.37 2.45
N GLU A 358 31.26 5.56 2.79
CA GLU A 358 32.68 5.94 2.76
C GLU A 358 33.22 6.16 1.34
N ASP A 359 32.66 5.47 0.34
CA ASP A 359 33.04 5.60 -1.08
C ASP A 359 32.42 6.83 -1.76
N ALA A 360 31.43 7.46 -1.14
CA ALA A 360 30.74 8.64 -1.65
C ALA A 360 30.34 9.61 -0.52
N PRO A 361 31.31 10.17 0.24
CA PRO A 361 31.03 10.97 1.44
C PRO A 361 30.27 12.27 1.16
N GLN A 362 30.28 12.74 -0.09
CA GLN A 362 29.44 13.85 -0.56
C GLN A 362 27.94 13.54 -0.57
N ILE A 363 27.56 12.27 -0.44
CA ILE A 363 26.17 11.83 -0.35
C ILE A 363 25.93 11.40 1.07
N SER A 364 25.14 12.16 1.81
CA SER A 364 24.67 11.73 3.12
C SER A 364 23.20 12.08 3.25
N THR A 365 22.50 11.33 4.09
CA THR A 365 21.10 11.59 4.45
C THR A 365 20.88 11.20 5.90
N TYR A 366 19.71 11.48 6.44
CA TYR A 366 19.38 11.14 7.82
C TYR A 366 17.94 10.67 7.98
N SER A 367 17.73 9.85 9.01
CA SER A 367 16.42 9.64 9.61
C SER A 367 16.26 10.53 10.84
N THR A 368 15.05 10.95 11.16
CA THR A 368 14.78 11.80 12.34
C THR A 368 14.16 11.01 13.48
N LEU A 369 14.82 11.00 14.65
CA LEU A 369 14.23 10.56 15.91
C LEU A 369 13.67 11.77 16.66
N THR A 370 12.36 11.75 16.91
CA THR A 370 11.67 12.70 17.77
C THR A 370 11.21 12.00 19.05
N VAL A 371 11.63 12.50 20.20
CA VAL A 371 11.22 12.01 21.52
C VAL A 371 10.39 13.07 22.22
N ARG A 372 9.24 12.67 22.77
CA ARG A 372 8.36 13.52 23.57
C ARG A 372 8.11 12.87 24.94
N PRO A 373 8.42 13.56 26.04
CA PRO A 373 8.05 13.06 27.36
C PRO A 373 6.53 12.94 27.52
N GLY A 374 6.07 11.89 28.20
CA GLY A 374 4.66 11.57 28.45
C GLY A 374 4.10 10.42 27.60
N HIS A 375 2.78 10.40 27.42
CA HIS A 375 2.03 9.31 26.77
C HIS A 375 1.73 9.58 25.30
N ALA A 376 1.76 8.54 24.47
CA ALA A 376 1.41 8.66 23.06
C ALA A 376 -0.09 8.92 22.89
N PRO A 377 -0.50 9.79 21.94
CA PRO A 377 -1.91 9.94 21.57
C PRO A 377 -2.60 8.62 21.21
N ALA A 378 -1.85 7.65 20.66
CA ALA A 378 -2.32 6.32 20.31
C ALA A 378 -2.85 5.49 21.50
N GLU A 379 -2.42 5.76 22.73
CA GLU A 379 -2.79 4.98 23.94
C GLU A 379 -4.23 5.24 24.42
N ARG A 380 -4.90 6.26 23.88
CA ARG A 380 -6.24 6.70 24.30
C ARG A 380 -7.22 6.70 23.11
N PRO A 381 -8.54 6.75 23.37
CA PRO A 381 -9.52 6.95 22.31
C PRO A 381 -9.18 8.17 21.44
N LEU A 382 -9.22 7.95 20.12
CA LEU A 382 -8.90 8.93 19.09
C LEU A 382 -10.19 9.56 18.54
N THR A 383 -10.08 10.80 18.08
CA THR A 383 -11.16 11.46 17.35
C THR A 383 -11.16 10.95 15.91
N MET A 384 -12.26 10.34 15.50
CA MET A 384 -12.46 9.88 14.13
C MET A 384 -13.03 11.01 13.24
N PRO A 385 -12.68 11.04 11.94
CA PRO A 385 -11.74 10.13 11.27
C PRO A 385 -10.27 10.45 11.56
N LEU A 386 -9.41 9.44 11.44
CA LEU A 386 -7.96 9.61 11.31
C LEU A 386 -7.66 10.23 9.93
N GLU A 387 -7.21 11.48 9.94
CA GLU A 387 -6.83 12.23 8.74
C GLU A 387 -5.36 11.97 8.43
N LEU A 388 -5.06 10.92 7.67
CA LEU A 388 -3.67 10.60 7.31
C LEU A 388 -3.04 11.72 6.49
N GLN A 389 -1.76 11.99 6.74
CA GLN A 389 -1.00 13.04 6.06
C GLN A 389 0.03 12.45 5.08
N PRO A 390 0.34 13.13 3.97
CA PRO A 390 1.41 12.69 3.08
C PRO A 390 2.71 12.51 3.86
N TYR A 391 3.34 11.34 3.71
CA TYR A 391 4.61 10.98 4.37
C TYR A 391 4.62 10.99 5.91
N ALA A 392 3.48 11.16 6.57
CA ALA A 392 3.35 11.02 8.02
C ALA A 392 2.24 10.02 8.32
N HIS A 393 2.63 8.83 8.79
CA HIS A 393 1.74 7.70 9.07
C HIS A 393 1.31 7.71 10.53
N GLU A 394 0.85 6.57 11.03
CA GLU A 394 0.32 6.44 12.38
C GLU A 394 1.37 6.74 13.46
N ASN A 395 2.65 6.44 13.20
CA ASN A 395 3.71 6.75 14.14
C ASN A 395 3.96 8.25 14.25
N GLU A 396 4.20 8.93 13.12
CA GLU A 396 4.53 10.35 13.08
C GLU A 396 3.39 11.24 13.61
N GLN A 397 2.14 10.80 13.43
CA GLN A 397 0.96 11.55 13.85
C GLN A 397 0.52 11.24 15.28
N PHE A 398 0.59 9.96 15.71
CA PHE A 398 -0.03 9.51 16.96
C PHE A 398 0.92 8.82 17.94
N GLY A 399 2.21 8.72 17.61
CA GLY A 399 3.20 7.98 18.41
C GLY A 399 2.93 6.48 18.43
N TYR A 400 2.18 5.95 17.46
CA TYR A 400 1.87 4.52 17.41
C TYR A 400 3.13 3.71 17.08
N LEU A 401 3.58 2.92 18.06
CA LEU A 401 4.79 2.11 17.97
C LEU A 401 4.54 0.74 18.62
N PRO A 402 3.78 -0.15 17.96
CA PRO A 402 3.44 -1.45 18.53
C PRO A 402 4.67 -2.36 18.64
N ASP A 403 4.69 -3.15 19.71
CA ASP A 403 5.68 -4.20 20.01
C ASP A 403 5.24 -5.59 19.54
N TYR A 404 4.12 -5.67 18.82
CA TYR A 404 3.57 -6.89 18.23
C TYR A 404 3.71 -6.91 16.70
N PRO A 405 3.69 -8.09 16.07
CA PRO A 405 3.82 -8.20 14.62
C PRO A 405 2.68 -7.52 13.84
N LEU A 406 3.04 -6.77 12.80
CA LEU A 406 2.09 -6.04 11.94
C LEU A 406 2.01 -6.61 10.53
N THR A 407 2.30 -7.89 10.31
CA THR A 407 2.22 -8.45 8.95
C THR A 407 0.77 -8.63 8.50
N TYR A 408 -0.10 -9.08 9.41
CA TYR A 408 -1.52 -9.37 9.16
C TYR A 408 -2.39 -9.02 10.38
N GLN A 409 -3.66 -9.41 10.36
CA GLN A 409 -4.63 -9.12 11.42
C GLN A 409 -4.49 -10.07 12.63
N PRO A 410 -4.83 -9.61 13.85
CA PRO A 410 -4.95 -10.50 15.00
C PRO A 410 -6.10 -11.47 14.82
N CYS A 411 -5.92 -12.72 15.24
CA CYS A 411 -6.94 -13.76 15.31
C CYS A 411 -6.93 -14.36 16.72
N PHE A 412 -8.09 -14.69 17.27
CA PHE A 412 -8.22 -15.07 18.67
C PHE A 412 -8.64 -16.54 18.82
N ALA A 413 -7.83 -17.30 19.54
CA ALA A 413 -8.15 -18.67 19.93
C ALA A 413 -9.38 -18.71 20.86
N PRO A 414 -9.96 -19.90 21.15
CA PRO A 414 -11.12 -20.01 22.03
C PRO A 414 -10.88 -19.47 23.45
N ASP A 415 -9.63 -19.50 23.94
CA ASP A 415 -9.21 -18.91 25.22
C ASP A 415 -8.92 -17.40 25.14
N ASN A 416 -9.31 -16.75 24.04
CA ASN A 416 -9.03 -15.37 23.68
C ASN A 416 -7.54 -15.02 23.50
N ARG A 417 -6.64 -16.01 23.44
CA ARG A 417 -5.22 -15.73 23.17
C ARG A 417 -5.02 -15.19 21.75
N PRO A 418 -4.25 -14.11 21.56
CA PRO A 418 -4.01 -13.55 20.25
C PRO A 418 -2.96 -14.35 19.47
N TYR A 419 -3.22 -14.50 18.19
CA TYR A 419 -2.31 -15.04 17.19
C TYR A 419 -2.27 -14.11 15.98
N MET A 420 -1.08 -13.94 15.40
CA MET A 420 -0.88 -13.17 14.18
C MET A 420 -0.11 -14.02 13.20
N ARG A 421 -0.55 -14.05 11.93
CA ARG A 421 0.28 -14.64 10.87
C ARG A 421 1.47 -13.70 10.62
N THR A 422 2.68 -14.26 10.55
CA THR A 422 3.89 -13.55 10.11
C THR A 422 4.23 -13.96 8.67
N ALA A 423 5.30 -13.40 8.10
CA ALA A 423 5.71 -13.77 6.75
C ALA A 423 5.97 -15.28 6.61
N ALA A 424 6.69 -15.86 7.58
CA ALA A 424 7.15 -17.25 7.56
C ALA A 424 6.45 -18.17 8.58
N GLY A 425 5.48 -17.67 9.35
CA GLY A 425 4.78 -18.51 10.33
C GLY A 425 3.69 -17.78 11.11
N ILE A 426 3.70 -17.95 12.43
CA ILE A 426 2.75 -17.31 13.35
C ILE A 426 3.46 -16.75 14.57
N ALA A 427 2.89 -15.71 15.17
CA ALA A 427 3.32 -15.16 16.44
C ALA A 427 2.16 -15.14 17.44
N THR A 428 2.48 -15.32 18.71
CA THR A 428 1.49 -15.32 19.80
C THR A 428 2.12 -14.82 21.10
N TRP A 429 1.29 -14.26 21.97
CA TRP A 429 1.72 -13.75 23.27
C TRP A 429 1.89 -14.90 24.28
N ARG A 430 3.11 -15.07 24.80
CA ARG A 430 3.48 -16.10 25.79
C ARG A 430 4.56 -15.59 26.72
N ASP A 431 4.44 -15.95 27.99
CA ASP A 431 5.46 -15.65 29.00
C ASP A 431 5.84 -14.15 29.05
N GLY A 432 4.86 -13.26 28.79
CA GLY A 432 5.06 -11.81 28.82
C GLY A 432 5.75 -11.23 27.58
N GLN A 433 5.83 -11.95 26.47
CA GLN A 433 6.42 -11.47 25.21
C GLN A 433 5.74 -12.08 23.97
N TRP A 434 5.93 -11.45 22.81
CA TRP A 434 5.56 -12.04 21.53
C TRP A 434 6.59 -13.08 21.11
N SER A 435 6.16 -14.32 20.91
CA SER A 435 6.99 -15.41 20.41
C SER A 435 6.56 -15.76 18.99
N GLU A 436 7.50 -15.78 18.06
CA GLU A 436 7.29 -16.21 16.67
C GLU A 436 7.73 -17.68 16.49
N THR A 437 6.90 -18.46 15.80
CA THR A 437 7.21 -19.79 15.31
C THR A 437 7.27 -19.77 13.79
N ASN A 438 8.44 -20.07 13.22
CA ASN A 438 8.58 -20.31 11.78
C ASN A 438 8.01 -21.71 11.45
N VAL A 439 7.08 -21.78 10.49
CA VAL A 439 6.43 -23.06 10.19
C VAL A 439 7.39 -24.09 9.60
N ASN A 440 8.40 -23.69 8.85
CA ASN A 440 9.32 -24.64 8.22
C ASN A 440 10.27 -25.32 9.21
N ASP A 441 10.56 -24.64 10.32
CA ASP A 441 11.34 -25.21 11.43
C ASP A 441 10.46 -26.04 12.37
N ALA A 442 9.16 -25.72 12.44
CA ALA A 442 8.22 -26.32 13.38
C ALA A 442 7.43 -27.51 12.80
N VAL A 443 7.46 -27.78 11.49
CA VAL A 443 6.77 -28.95 10.91
C VAL A 443 7.51 -30.25 11.22
N VAL A 444 6.98 -31.02 12.17
CA VAL A 444 7.53 -32.28 12.68
C VAL A 444 6.97 -33.54 12.01
N SER A 445 5.85 -33.43 11.30
CA SER A 445 5.21 -34.54 10.58
C SER A 445 4.65 -34.07 9.25
N ARG A 446 4.91 -34.83 8.19
CA ARG A 446 4.48 -34.52 6.82
C ARG A 446 4.30 -35.81 6.00
N PRO A 447 3.42 -35.82 4.98
CA PRO A 447 3.34 -36.91 4.01
C PRO A 447 4.58 -36.92 3.09
N GLU A 448 4.87 -38.08 2.50
CA GLU A 448 5.98 -38.28 1.55
C GLU A 448 5.96 -37.28 0.37
N SER A 449 4.77 -36.85 -0.06
CA SER A 449 4.57 -35.86 -1.11
C SER A 449 5.15 -34.48 -0.80
N PHE A 450 5.47 -34.18 0.46
CA PHE A 450 6.04 -32.90 0.92
C PHE A 450 7.48 -33.04 1.45
N GLU A 451 8.10 -34.21 1.33
CA GLU A 451 9.43 -34.44 1.86
C GLU A 451 10.47 -33.52 1.18
N GLY A 452 11.36 -32.91 1.98
CA GLY A 452 12.40 -32.00 1.49
C GLY A 452 11.93 -30.66 0.90
N ASN A 453 10.63 -30.35 0.96
CA ASN A 453 10.06 -29.12 0.41
C ASN A 453 9.66 -28.10 1.50
N ILE A 454 9.61 -26.82 1.11
CA ILE A 454 9.27 -25.69 1.98
C ILE A 454 7.79 -25.35 1.85
N PHE A 455 7.15 -25.06 2.98
CA PHE A 455 5.78 -24.58 3.07
C PHE A 455 5.73 -23.05 2.95
N GLY A 456 4.88 -22.55 2.05
CA GLY A 456 4.51 -21.13 1.98
C GLY A 456 3.06 -20.95 2.40
N LEU A 457 2.80 -20.11 3.42
CA LEU A 457 1.44 -19.78 3.87
C LEU A 457 0.70 -18.96 2.80
N ILE A 458 -0.56 -19.31 2.51
CA ILE A 458 -1.33 -18.77 1.37
C ILE A 458 -2.59 -17.99 1.76
N ALA A 459 -2.98 -18.05 3.02
CA ALA A 459 -4.10 -17.29 3.56
C ALA A 459 -3.62 -16.35 4.67
N THR A 460 -4.34 -15.23 4.86
CA THR A 460 -4.05 -14.29 5.95
C THR A 460 -4.72 -14.68 7.26
N LYS A 461 -5.70 -15.59 7.22
CA LYS A 461 -6.51 -16.02 8.37
C LYS A 461 -5.81 -17.16 9.12
N VAL A 462 -5.83 -17.07 10.44
CA VAL A 462 -5.52 -18.20 11.34
C VAL A 462 -6.85 -18.74 11.85
N SER A 463 -7.06 -20.04 11.71
CA SER A 463 -8.30 -20.70 12.13
C SER A 463 -8.07 -21.57 13.36
N PHE A 464 -9.13 -21.74 14.16
CA PHE A 464 -9.13 -22.50 15.40
C PHE A 464 -10.33 -23.44 15.45
N ASP A 465 -10.11 -24.65 15.97
CA ASP A 465 -11.22 -25.50 16.45
C ASP A 465 -11.55 -25.20 17.91
N ALA A 466 -12.59 -25.86 18.43
CA ALA A 466 -13.05 -25.70 19.82
C ALA A 466 -12.01 -26.11 20.88
N ASP A 467 -11.08 -27.01 20.54
CA ASP A 467 -10.02 -27.48 21.44
C ASP A 467 -8.77 -26.56 21.40
N GLY A 468 -8.80 -25.51 20.59
CA GLY A 468 -7.67 -24.58 20.40
C GLY A 468 -6.64 -25.07 19.38
N GLY A 469 -6.93 -26.12 18.62
CA GLY A 469 -6.12 -26.56 17.48
C GLY A 469 -6.03 -25.46 16.43
N ILE A 470 -4.82 -25.19 15.93
CA ILE A 470 -4.52 -24.09 15.00
C ILE A 470 -4.39 -24.64 13.59
N TYR A 471 -5.02 -23.99 12.61
CA TYR A 471 -5.02 -24.40 11.20
C TYR A 471 -4.53 -23.28 10.28
N LEU A 472 -3.56 -23.59 9.43
CA LEU A 472 -2.96 -22.65 8.48
C LEU A 472 -2.97 -23.23 7.05
N PRO A 473 -3.66 -22.59 6.09
CA PRO A 473 -3.55 -22.94 4.68
C PRO A 473 -2.15 -22.63 4.12
N ALA A 474 -1.55 -23.61 3.44
CA ALA A 474 -0.23 -23.51 2.84
C ALA A 474 -0.17 -24.10 1.43
N ASN A 475 0.92 -23.78 0.72
CA ASN A 475 1.36 -24.49 -0.47
C ASN A 475 2.70 -25.18 -0.21
N CYS A 476 2.86 -26.39 -0.75
CA CYS A 476 4.12 -27.15 -0.73
C CYS A 476 4.19 -28.03 -1.97
N ALA A 477 5.35 -28.09 -2.64
CA ALA A 477 5.57 -28.91 -3.83
C ALA A 477 4.47 -28.80 -4.92
N GLY A 478 3.95 -27.58 -5.16
CA GLY A 478 2.90 -27.33 -6.15
C GLY A 478 1.48 -27.80 -5.75
N ARG A 479 1.26 -28.19 -4.49
CA ARG A 479 -0.01 -28.69 -3.94
C ARG A 479 -0.47 -27.79 -2.78
N ASN A 480 -1.77 -27.79 -2.49
CA ASN A 480 -2.28 -27.17 -1.26
C ASN A 480 -2.05 -28.12 -0.06
N ALA A 481 -1.84 -27.53 1.11
CA ALA A 481 -1.70 -28.22 2.39
C ALA A 481 -2.45 -27.45 3.49
N ILE A 482 -2.85 -28.16 4.54
CA ILE A 482 -3.27 -27.57 5.82
C ILE A 482 -2.22 -27.95 6.87
N LEU A 483 -1.59 -26.94 7.49
CA LEU A 483 -0.75 -27.15 8.66
C LEU A 483 -1.63 -27.09 9.90
N HIS A 484 -1.47 -28.06 10.80
CA HIS A 484 -2.22 -28.15 12.04
C HIS A 484 -1.28 -28.23 13.23
N SER A 485 -1.61 -27.50 14.28
CA SER A 485 -0.92 -27.55 15.56
C SER A 485 -1.90 -27.82 16.70
N ALA A 486 -1.55 -28.76 17.58
CA ALA A 486 -2.29 -29.06 18.82
C ALA A 486 -1.64 -28.50 20.10
N ASP A 487 -0.47 -27.85 20.00
CA ASP A 487 0.32 -27.37 21.14
C ASP A 487 0.43 -25.83 21.17
N GLY A 488 -0.60 -25.18 20.64
CA GLY A 488 -0.65 -23.73 20.47
C GLY A 488 0.30 -23.19 19.39
N GLY A 489 0.93 -24.01 18.56
CA GLY A 489 1.72 -23.54 17.43
C GLY A 489 3.20 -23.54 17.72
N LEU A 490 3.64 -24.45 18.60
CA LEU A 490 5.05 -24.77 18.78
C LEU A 490 5.49 -25.78 17.72
N THR A 491 4.63 -26.76 17.39
CA THR A 491 4.90 -27.76 16.37
C THR A 491 3.71 -27.94 15.43
N PHE A 492 3.99 -28.29 14.18
CA PHE A 492 2.98 -28.47 13.15
C PHE A 492 3.07 -29.86 12.51
N ALA A 493 1.90 -30.43 12.20
CA ALA A 493 1.74 -31.54 11.29
C ALA A 493 1.12 -31.04 9.97
N ALA A 494 1.67 -31.46 8.83
CA ALA A 494 1.18 -31.09 7.51
C ALA A 494 0.23 -32.16 6.95
N TYR A 495 -0.89 -31.70 6.39
CA TYR A 495 -1.89 -32.56 5.74
C TYR A 495 -2.07 -32.11 4.29
N GLU A 496 -1.93 -33.04 3.34
CA GLU A 496 -2.17 -32.76 1.92
C GLU A 496 -3.66 -32.56 1.65
N VAL A 497 -3.99 -31.51 0.89
CA VAL A 497 -5.34 -31.29 0.37
C VAL A 497 -5.46 -32.00 -0.99
N PRO A 498 -6.38 -32.98 -1.14
CA PRO A 498 -6.53 -33.70 -2.40
C PRO A 498 -6.86 -32.80 -3.61
N GLY A 499 -6.35 -33.16 -4.78
CA GLY A 499 -6.63 -32.50 -6.06
C GLY A 499 -5.69 -31.33 -6.40
N ALA A 500 -5.98 -30.66 -7.51
CA ALA A 500 -5.16 -29.56 -8.02
C ALA A 500 -5.23 -28.32 -7.13
N ARG A 501 -4.10 -27.61 -6.98
CA ARG A 501 -4.04 -26.42 -6.13
C ARG A 501 -4.97 -25.30 -6.59
N GLY A 502 -5.42 -24.50 -5.62
CA GLY A 502 -6.18 -23.26 -5.82
C GLY A 502 -5.97 -22.31 -4.64
N SER A 503 -6.68 -21.17 -4.66
CA SER A 503 -6.76 -20.27 -3.50
C SER A 503 -7.68 -20.89 -2.45
N ILE A 504 -7.39 -20.72 -1.16
CA ILE A 504 -8.19 -21.27 -0.06
C ILE A 504 -8.74 -20.14 0.81
N ASP A 505 -10.03 -20.23 1.16
CA ASP A 505 -10.59 -19.54 2.32
C ASP A 505 -10.93 -20.57 3.39
N ILE A 506 -10.47 -20.35 4.62
CA ILE A 506 -10.71 -21.23 5.76
C ILE A 506 -11.64 -20.52 6.74
N GLU A 507 -12.60 -21.26 7.29
CA GLU A 507 -13.52 -20.71 8.27
C GLU A 507 -12.74 -20.18 9.47
N HIS A 508 -13.09 -18.99 9.97
CA HIS A 508 -12.56 -18.41 11.19
C HIS A 508 -13.70 -17.83 12.00
N PHE A 509 -13.43 -17.44 13.24
CA PHE A 509 -14.44 -16.89 14.12
C PHE A 509 -14.90 -15.50 13.65
N THR A 510 -16.21 -15.36 13.44
CA THR A 510 -16.87 -14.11 13.02
C THR A 510 -17.99 -13.68 13.98
N GLY A 511 -18.10 -14.27 15.18
CA GLY A 511 -19.06 -13.86 16.22
C GLY A 511 -19.74 -15.02 16.94
N HIS A 512 -20.56 -15.78 16.23
CA HIS A 512 -21.37 -16.86 16.81
C HIS A 512 -21.16 -18.23 16.17
N ASN A 513 -20.27 -18.31 15.17
CA ASN A 513 -19.94 -19.59 14.55
C ASN A 513 -19.09 -20.44 15.50
N VAL A 514 -19.64 -21.60 15.85
CA VAL A 514 -19.03 -22.59 16.75
C VAL A 514 -19.23 -23.96 16.14
N PHE A 515 -18.13 -24.68 15.92
CA PHE A 515 -18.11 -25.99 15.30
C PHE A 515 -17.13 -26.90 16.03
N ASP A 516 -17.43 -28.21 15.98
CA ASP A 516 -16.58 -29.23 16.58
C ASP A 516 -15.54 -29.74 15.57
N GLY A 517 -14.31 -29.93 16.05
CA GLY A 517 -13.21 -30.46 15.26
C GLY A 517 -12.72 -29.50 14.15
N PRO A 518 -12.02 -30.03 13.13
CA PRO A 518 -11.34 -29.19 12.16
C PRO A 518 -12.26 -28.24 11.39
N PRO A 519 -11.82 -26.99 11.14
CA PRO A 519 -12.57 -26.00 10.39
C PRO A 519 -12.83 -26.47 8.96
N ALA A 520 -14.01 -26.13 8.44
CA ALA A 520 -14.27 -26.26 7.01
C ALA A 520 -13.45 -25.23 6.22
N PHE A 521 -13.16 -25.54 4.97
CA PHE A 521 -12.53 -24.59 4.06
C PHE A 521 -13.02 -24.80 2.63
N VAL A 522 -12.90 -23.77 1.81
CA VAL A 522 -13.21 -23.82 0.38
C VAL A 522 -11.95 -23.59 -0.45
N ARG A 523 -11.90 -24.22 -1.62
CA ARG A 523 -10.89 -23.98 -2.64
C ARG A 523 -11.52 -23.35 -3.87
N PHE A 524 -10.95 -22.22 -4.30
CA PHE A 524 -11.26 -21.55 -5.56
C PHE A 524 -10.19 -21.94 -6.58
N ARG A 525 -10.54 -22.88 -7.48
CA ARG A 525 -9.63 -23.34 -8.51
C ARG A 525 -10.01 -22.73 -9.85
N ARG A 526 -9.25 -21.72 -10.27
CA ARG A 526 -9.43 -21.06 -11.56
C ARG A 526 -9.27 -22.05 -12.72
N THR A 527 -10.34 -22.23 -13.49
CA THR A 527 -10.41 -23.09 -14.68
C THR A 527 -10.28 -22.31 -15.97
N ALA A 528 -10.71 -21.04 -15.99
CA ALA A 528 -10.54 -20.15 -17.12
C ALA A 528 -10.41 -18.67 -16.68
N SER A 529 -9.69 -17.90 -17.49
CA SER A 529 -9.66 -16.43 -17.42
C SER A 529 -10.37 -15.86 -18.64
N ASP A 530 -11.11 -14.78 -18.46
CA ASP A 530 -11.72 -14.07 -19.58
C ASP A 530 -10.69 -13.12 -20.23
N PRO A 531 -10.47 -13.19 -21.55
CA PRO A 531 -9.50 -12.33 -22.23
C PRO A 531 -9.98 -10.88 -22.38
N ASN A 532 -11.29 -10.62 -22.31
CA ASN A 532 -11.88 -9.31 -22.54
C ASN A 532 -12.38 -8.64 -21.25
N LEU A 533 -12.68 -9.42 -20.23
CA LEU A 533 -13.15 -8.95 -18.93
C LEU A 533 -12.14 -9.29 -17.82
N LYS A 534 -11.21 -8.36 -17.55
CA LYS A 534 -10.09 -8.59 -16.62
C LYS A 534 -10.45 -9.11 -15.22
N TRP A 535 -11.62 -8.77 -14.70
CA TRP A 535 -12.07 -9.18 -13.37
C TRP A 535 -13.01 -10.40 -13.38
N ARG A 536 -13.22 -10.99 -14.57
CA ARG A 536 -14.01 -12.20 -14.75
C ARG A 536 -13.09 -13.41 -14.86
N SER A 537 -13.36 -14.40 -14.03
CA SER A 537 -12.76 -15.73 -14.15
C SER A 537 -13.81 -16.80 -13.86
N LEU A 538 -13.59 -18.01 -14.38
CA LEU A 538 -14.36 -19.19 -14.00
C LEU A 538 -13.52 -20.00 -13.04
N ASN A 539 -14.13 -20.39 -11.92
CA ASN A 539 -13.49 -21.16 -10.87
C ASN A 539 -14.41 -22.30 -10.47
N ASP A 540 -13.84 -23.49 -10.34
CA ASP A 540 -14.49 -24.56 -9.57
C ASP A 540 -14.39 -24.16 -8.09
N LEU A 541 -15.54 -24.08 -7.41
CA LEU A 541 -15.65 -23.87 -5.97
C LEU A 541 -15.85 -25.22 -5.29
N GLU A 542 -14.90 -25.61 -4.46
CA GLU A 542 -14.85 -26.93 -3.83
C GLU A 542 -14.88 -26.77 -2.30
N LEU A 543 -15.84 -27.40 -1.62
CA LEU A 543 -15.94 -27.43 -0.16
C LEU A 543 -15.20 -28.66 0.40
N PHE A 544 -14.39 -28.44 1.44
CA PHE A 544 -13.75 -29.47 2.23
C PHE A 544 -14.24 -29.41 3.68
N VAL A 545 -14.56 -30.59 4.22
CA VAL A 545 -15.04 -30.76 5.59
C VAL A 545 -14.19 -31.82 6.29
N PRO A 546 -13.01 -31.44 6.82
CA PRO A 546 -12.10 -32.40 7.43
C PRO A 546 -12.65 -32.97 8.74
N ARG A 547 -12.16 -34.14 9.12
CA ARG A 547 -12.58 -34.86 10.34
C ARG A 547 -11.37 -35.44 11.05
N VAL A 548 -11.46 -35.59 12.36
CA VAL A 548 -10.49 -36.39 13.13
C VAL A 548 -10.90 -37.87 13.04
N VAL A 549 -10.00 -38.72 12.57
CA VAL A 549 -10.18 -40.17 12.50
C VAL A 549 -8.98 -40.82 13.16
N ASN A 550 -9.20 -41.57 14.25
CA ASN A 550 -8.14 -42.22 15.04
C ASN A 550 -7.03 -41.24 15.47
N GLY A 551 -7.41 -40.02 15.89
CA GLY A 551 -6.48 -38.99 16.36
C GLY A 551 -5.70 -38.25 15.27
N ALA A 552 -5.97 -38.51 13.98
CA ALA A 552 -5.35 -37.80 12.86
C ALA A 552 -6.40 -37.07 12.01
N ILE A 553 -6.03 -35.91 11.46
CA ILE A 553 -6.91 -35.18 10.54
C ILE A 553 -6.97 -35.92 9.21
N ARG A 554 -8.19 -36.12 8.71
CA ARG A 554 -8.48 -36.64 7.38
C ARG A 554 -9.19 -35.56 6.58
N ILE A 555 -8.50 -35.07 5.55
CA ILE A 555 -9.08 -34.22 4.52
C ILE A 555 -9.68 -35.17 3.48
N GLY A 556 -11.02 -35.21 3.41
CA GLY A 556 -11.74 -36.02 2.45
C GLY A 556 -11.71 -35.45 1.03
N GLU A 557 -12.36 -36.14 0.11
CA GLU A 557 -12.60 -35.63 -1.25
C GLU A 557 -13.45 -34.35 -1.20
N PRO A 558 -13.20 -33.38 -2.11
CA PRO A 558 -13.98 -32.16 -2.18
C PRO A 558 -15.42 -32.41 -2.63
N LEU A 559 -16.35 -31.61 -2.12
CA LEU A 559 -17.67 -31.43 -2.71
C LEU A 559 -17.63 -30.25 -3.67
N LEU A 560 -17.87 -30.49 -4.96
CA LEU A 560 -18.00 -29.41 -5.95
C LEU A 560 -19.33 -28.68 -5.74
N ILE A 561 -19.26 -27.37 -5.46
CA ILE A 561 -20.41 -26.49 -5.22
C ILE A 561 -20.90 -25.89 -6.53
N THR A 562 -19.98 -25.30 -7.30
CA THR A 562 -20.26 -24.69 -8.61
C THR A 562 -19.00 -24.71 -9.48
N ARG A 563 -19.19 -24.61 -10.81
CA ARG A 563 -18.11 -24.40 -11.79
C ARG A 563 -18.00 -22.96 -12.27
N ASP A 564 -18.99 -22.15 -11.91
CA ASP A 564 -19.18 -20.80 -12.42
C ASP A 564 -18.76 -19.75 -11.38
N CYS A 565 -18.01 -20.11 -10.34
CA CYS A 565 -17.60 -19.13 -9.33
C CYS A 565 -16.71 -18.05 -9.96
N ILE A 566 -17.02 -16.77 -9.68
CA ILE A 566 -16.29 -15.62 -10.23
C ILE A 566 -14.84 -15.53 -9.71
N GLY A 567 -14.57 -16.18 -8.57
CA GLY A 567 -13.32 -16.10 -7.82
C GLY A 567 -13.55 -15.48 -6.44
N PHE A 568 -12.46 -15.20 -5.73
CA PHE A 568 -12.52 -14.67 -4.37
C PHE A 568 -11.45 -13.61 -4.13
N SER A 569 -11.88 -12.39 -3.83
CA SER A 569 -11.02 -11.22 -3.64
C SER A 569 -10.72 -11.01 -2.16
N THR A 570 -9.52 -11.39 -1.72
CA THR A 570 -9.12 -11.32 -0.30
C THR A 570 -8.14 -10.22 0.05
N HIS A 571 -7.63 -9.44 -0.93
CA HIS A 571 -6.59 -8.45 -0.64
C HIS A 571 -7.07 -7.34 0.29
N SER A 572 -8.33 -6.91 0.21
CA SER A 572 -8.96 -5.94 1.11
C SER A 572 -10.32 -6.46 1.59
N GLY A 573 -10.72 -6.12 2.82
CA GLY A 573 -11.87 -6.72 3.51
C GLY A 573 -11.58 -8.13 4.02
N ALA A 574 -11.06 -8.99 3.14
CA ALA A 574 -10.99 -10.45 3.29
C ALA A 574 -12.32 -11.03 3.78
N PRO A 575 -13.37 -10.95 2.93
CA PRO A 575 -14.68 -11.45 3.28
C PRO A 575 -14.62 -12.91 3.73
N THR A 576 -15.68 -13.38 4.38
CA THR A 576 -15.78 -14.75 4.88
C THR A 576 -16.70 -15.55 3.97
N ALA A 577 -16.22 -16.67 3.41
CA ALA A 577 -17.05 -17.54 2.58
C ALA A 577 -17.84 -18.59 3.39
N LEU A 578 -17.49 -18.79 4.66
CA LEU A 578 -17.93 -19.92 5.49
C LEU A 578 -18.39 -19.49 6.88
N ALA A 579 -19.53 -20.01 7.33
CA ALA A 579 -19.94 -19.94 8.73
C ALA A 579 -20.65 -21.25 9.12
N SER A 580 -20.24 -21.83 10.24
CA SER A 580 -20.75 -23.12 10.72
C SER A 580 -21.36 -23.02 12.12
N ARG A 581 -22.39 -23.84 12.36
CA ARG A 581 -22.90 -24.11 13.71
C ARG A 581 -23.31 -25.56 13.84
N GLY A 582 -22.70 -26.26 14.79
CA GLY A 582 -22.90 -27.70 14.96
C GLY A 582 -22.60 -28.46 13.66
N ASP A 583 -23.57 -29.23 13.17
CA ASP A 583 -23.43 -30.02 11.95
C ASP A 583 -23.56 -29.20 10.65
N LEU A 584 -24.00 -27.94 10.71
CA LEU A 584 -24.30 -27.15 9.52
C LEU A 584 -23.11 -26.28 9.13
N VAL A 585 -22.73 -26.33 7.85
CA VAL A 585 -21.71 -25.48 7.22
C VAL A 585 -22.38 -24.66 6.13
N HIS A 586 -22.47 -23.35 6.30
CA HIS A 586 -23.00 -22.45 5.29
C HIS A 586 -21.87 -21.92 4.41
N VAL A 587 -22.06 -21.95 3.09
CA VAL A 587 -21.08 -21.48 2.09
C VAL A 587 -21.73 -20.39 1.25
N THR A 588 -21.06 -19.24 1.10
CA THR A 588 -21.49 -18.16 0.20
C THR A 588 -20.47 -17.92 -0.92
N TRP A 589 -20.96 -17.61 -2.13
CA TRP A 589 -20.10 -17.29 -3.28
C TRP A 589 -20.82 -16.41 -4.31
N GLY A 590 -20.04 -15.78 -5.19
CA GLY A 590 -20.54 -15.11 -6.38
C GLY A 590 -20.26 -15.94 -7.64
N GLU A 591 -21.13 -15.88 -8.64
CA GLU A 591 -20.93 -16.54 -9.93
C GLU A 591 -20.65 -15.56 -11.07
N ALA A 592 -19.78 -15.98 -11.99
CA ALA A 592 -19.61 -15.35 -13.27
C ALA A 592 -20.84 -15.63 -14.13
N THR A 593 -21.28 -14.62 -14.86
CA THR A 593 -22.38 -14.75 -15.81
C THR A 593 -21.85 -14.74 -17.23
N ASP A 594 -22.69 -15.14 -18.19
CA ASP A 594 -22.41 -14.93 -19.60
C ASP A 594 -22.27 -13.42 -19.89
N PRO A 595 -21.12 -12.95 -20.40
CA PRO A 595 -20.92 -11.55 -20.76
C PRO A 595 -21.93 -10.98 -21.77
N GLN A 596 -22.60 -11.83 -22.55
CA GLN A 596 -23.64 -11.42 -23.51
C GLN A 596 -24.98 -11.13 -22.84
N LEU A 597 -25.19 -11.60 -21.60
CA LEU A 597 -26.40 -11.35 -20.85
C LEU A 597 -26.25 -10.07 -20.01
N GLN A 598 -27.22 -9.17 -20.15
CA GLN A 598 -27.33 -8.03 -19.26
C GLN A 598 -27.91 -8.50 -17.92
N VAL A 599 -27.04 -8.61 -16.93
CA VAL A 599 -27.41 -8.92 -15.55
C VAL A 599 -27.14 -7.71 -14.65
N PRO A 600 -27.89 -7.54 -13.54
CA PRO A 600 -27.72 -6.39 -12.65
C PRO A 600 -26.34 -6.34 -11.95
N GLY A 601 -25.67 -7.49 -11.84
CA GLY A 601 -24.44 -7.65 -11.08
C GLY A 601 -23.98 -9.11 -11.06
N VAL A 602 -22.98 -9.42 -10.25
CA VAL A 602 -22.58 -10.77 -9.87
C VAL A 602 -23.68 -11.37 -8.98
N PRO A 603 -24.38 -12.44 -9.41
CA PRO A 603 -25.32 -13.15 -8.54
C PRO A 603 -24.58 -13.80 -7.38
N THR A 604 -25.08 -13.56 -6.17
CA THR A 604 -24.58 -14.15 -4.92
C THR A 604 -25.48 -15.29 -4.49
N TYR A 605 -24.87 -16.42 -4.13
CA TYR A 605 -25.57 -17.61 -3.68
C TYR A 605 -25.14 -18.02 -2.27
N VAL A 606 -26.00 -18.80 -1.62
CA VAL A 606 -25.68 -19.56 -0.41
C VAL A 606 -26.21 -20.98 -0.50
N ALA A 607 -25.42 -21.94 -0.02
CA ALA A 607 -25.85 -23.31 0.24
C ALA A 607 -25.42 -23.76 1.63
N THR A 608 -26.12 -24.76 2.19
CA THR A 608 -25.82 -25.34 3.49
C THR A 608 -25.47 -26.81 3.33
N PHE A 609 -24.30 -27.21 3.79
CA PHE A 609 -23.89 -28.60 3.91
C PHE A 609 -24.16 -29.12 5.33
N ASN A 610 -24.66 -30.35 5.45
CA ASN A 610 -24.89 -31.02 6.72
C ASN A 610 -23.86 -32.14 6.94
N ARG A 611 -23.00 -31.99 7.96
CA ARG A 611 -21.93 -32.94 8.31
C ARG A 611 -22.45 -34.35 8.62
N ARG A 612 -23.64 -34.45 9.21
CA ARG A 612 -24.27 -35.70 9.65
C ARG A 612 -24.88 -36.48 8.48
N THR A 613 -25.55 -35.83 7.55
CA THR A 613 -26.17 -36.50 6.38
C THR A 613 -25.23 -36.58 5.18
N GLY A 614 -24.23 -35.69 5.09
CA GLY A 614 -23.38 -35.55 3.92
C GLY A 614 -24.07 -34.86 2.74
N GLU A 615 -25.22 -34.23 2.96
CA GLU A 615 -26.02 -33.58 1.93
C GLU A 615 -25.79 -32.07 1.91
N ILE A 616 -25.92 -31.47 0.72
CA ILE A 616 -25.93 -30.02 0.52
C ILE A 616 -27.29 -29.59 -0.01
N THR A 617 -27.77 -28.44 0.44
CA THR A 617 -29.01 -27.83 -0.09
C THR A 617 -28.80 -27.28 -1.49
N GLU A 618 -29.89 -27.18 -2.26
CA GLU A 618 -29.89 -26.36 -3.48
C GLU A 618 -29.42 -24.91 -3.18
N PRO A 619 -28.61 -24.29 -4.05
CA PRO A 619 -28.18 -22.91 -3.88
C PRO A 619 -29.35 -21.93 -3.87
N ALA A 620 -29.44 -21.10 -2.83
CA ALA A 620 -30.36 -19.98 -2.76
C ALA A 620 -29.71 -18.73 -3.37
N LEU A 621 -30.37 -18.10 -4.35
CA LEU A 621 -29.97 -16.79 -4.86
C LEU A 621 -30.29 -15.73 -3.80
N ILE A 622 -29.26 -15.02 -3.35
CA ILE A 622 -29.38 -13.96 -2.35
C ILE A 622 -29.62 -12.62 -3.02
N GLY A 623 -28.81 -12.24 -4.01
CA GLY A 623 -28.91 -10.92 -4.62
C GLY A 623 -27.87 -10.71 -5.70
N TYR A 624 -27.81 -9.49 -6.24
CA TYR A 624 -26.89 -9.13 -7.33
C TYR A 624 -25.99 -7.97 -6.92
N GLY A 625 -24.69 -8.21 -6.90
CA GLY A 625 -23.68 -7.21 -6.58
C GLY A 625 -23.16 -6.52 -7.84
N PRO A 626 -23.39 -5.22 -8.08
CA PRO A 626 -22.89 -4.56 -9.29
C PRO A 626 -21.42 -4.12 -9.15
N PRO A 627 -20.67 -4.04 -10.27
CA PRO A 627 -21.06 -4.39 -11.63
C PRO A 627 -21.03 -5.90 -11.89
N ALA A 628 -21.61 -6.35 -13.01
CA ALA A 628 -21.54 -7.76 -13.39
C ALA A 628 -20.10 -8.21 -13.64
N ASN A 629 -19.80 -9.49 -13.38
CA ASN A 629 -18.53 -10.12 -13.70
C ASN A 629 -17.29 -9.41 -13.11
N ASP A 630 -17.41 -8.96 -11.86
CA ASP A 630 -16.32 -8.34 -11.11
C ASP A 630 -16.01 -9.16 -9.84
N ALA A 631 -14.85 -9.82 -9.80
CA ALA A 631 -14.43 -10.65 -8.67
C ALA A 631 -14.32 -9.90 -7.33
N HIS A 632 -14.28 -8.56 -7.34
CA HIS A 632 -14.35 -7.76 -6.11
C HIS A 632 -15.71 -7.86 -5.41
N ASN A 633 -16.75 -8.34 -6.10
CA ASN A 633 -18.10 -8.54 -5.57
C ASN A 633 -18.21 -9.85 -4.80
N SER A 634 -17.13 -10.24 -4.12
CA SER A 634 -17.08 -11.41 -3.24
C SER A 634 -18.02 -11.17 -2.05
N PRO A 635 -19.02 -12.04 -1.81
CA PRO A 635 -19.93 -11.91 -0.68
C PRO A 635 -19.24 -12.29 0.64
N SER A 636 -19.85 -11.91 1.76
CA SER A 636 -19.41 -12.31 3.09
C SER A 636 -20.58 -12.88 3.89
N ILE A 637 -20.32 -13.92 4.68
CA ILE A 637 -21.29 -14.54 5.59
C ILE A 637 -20.81 -14.46 7.05
N THR A 638 -21.75 -14.26 7.97
CA THR A 638 -21.59 -14.48 9.43
C THR A 638 -22.90 -15.04 9.98
N MET A 639 -23.04 -15.16 11.30
CA MET A 639 -24.20 -15.75 11.96
C MET A 639 -24.52 -15.04 13.27
N ASP A 640 -25.78 -14.98 13.66
CA ASP A 640 -26.26 -14.49 14.96
C ASP A 640 -26.27 -15.58 16.05
N SER A 641 -26.61 -15.19 17.28
CA SER A 641 -26.66 -16.06 18.45
C SER A 641 -27.74 -17.14 18.37
N ASP A 642 -28.76 -16.97 17.53
CA ASP A 642 -29.81 -17.95 17.21
C ASP A 642 -29.39 -18.95 16.13
N GLY A 643 -28.30 -18.67 15.42
CA GLY A 643 -27.72 -19.55 14.41
C GLY A 643 -28.22 -19.27 13.01
N ALA A 644 -28.89 -18.12 12.81
CA ALA A 644 -29.32 -17.67 11.51
C ALA A 644 -28.14 -17.02 10.75
N PRO A 645 -27.78 -17.53 9.56
CA PRO A 645 -26.76 -16.88 8.76
C PRO A 645 -27.24 -15.54 8.20
N HIS A 646 -26.33 -14.57 8.18
CA HIS A 646 -26.46 -13.26 7.55
C HIS A 646 -25.44 -13.13 6.41
N VAL A 647 -25.90 -12.65 5.25
CA VAL A 647 -25.08 -12.50 4.05
C VAL A 647 -25.06 -11.05 3.63
N LEU A 648 -23.87 -10.54 3.33
CA LEU A 648 -23.68 -9.33 2.55
C LEU A 648 -23.24 -9.67 1.13
N VAL A 649 -24.02 -9.20 0.17
CA VAL A 649 -23.68 -9.22 -1.26
C VAL A 649 -22.58 -8.19 -1.52
N GLY A 650 -21.44 -8.65 -2.00
CA GLY A 650 -20.30 -7.80 -2.36
C GLY A 650 -20.60 -6.92 -3.58
N THR A 651 -20.02 -5.72 -3.61
CA THR A 651 -20.16 -4.77 -4.72
C THR A 651 -18.85 -4.04 -4.98
N HIS A 652 -18.75 -3.41 -6.15
CA HIS A 652 -17.63 -2.54 -6.50
C HIS A 652 -18.14 -1.15 -6.91
N GLY A 653 -18.29 -0.27 -5.92
CA GLY A 653 -18.72 1.12 -6.09
C GLY A 653 -20.23 1.34 -6.01
N ARG A 654 -20.96 0.40 -5.37
CA ARG A 654 -22.41 0.48 -5.10
C ARG A 654 -22.72 0.05 -3.67
N PRO A 655 -23.90 0.33 -3.10
CA PRO A 655 -24.21 -0.14 -1.75
C PRO A 655 -24.32 -1.67 -1.69
N PHE A 656 -23.80 -2.27 -0.62
CA PHE A 656 -24.01 -3.69 -0.33
C PHE A 656 -25.49 -4.01 -0.11
N GLN A 657 -25.86 -5.27 -0.30
CA GLN A 657 -27.17 -5.78 0.04
C GLN A 657 -27.06 -6.81 1.15
N HIS A 658 -27.95 -6.73 2.14
CA HIS A 658 -28.03 -7.63 3.29
C HIS A 658 -29.24 -8.53 3.16
N SER A 659 -29.05 -9.83 3.40
CA SER A 659 -30.14 -10.78 3.58
C SER A 659 -29.86 -11.67 4.80
N GLN A 660 -30.91 -12.07 5.49
CA GLN A 660 -30.84 -12.97 6.64
C GLN A 660 -31.75 -14.19 6.42
N ARG A 661 -31.33 -15.32 6.96
CA ARG A 661 -32.14 -16.53 6.90
C ARG A 661 -33.22 -16.51 7.99
N LEU A 662 -34.43 -16.90 7.63
CA LEU A 662 -35.59 -17.00 8.52
C LEU A 662 -35.74 -18.41 9.08
N ALA A 663 -36.52 -18.54 10.15
CA ALA A 663 -36.76 -19.81 10.84
C ALA A 663 -37.45 -20.88 9.95
N ASP A 664 -38.19 -20.47 8.92
CA ASP A 664 -38.79 -21.36 7.93
C ASP A 664 -37.78 -21.83 6.85
N GLY A 665 -36.53 -21.38 6.93
CA GLY A 665 -35.45 -21.70 6.03
C GLY A 665 -35.32 -20.78 4.82
N SER A 666 -36.27 -19.87 4.59
CA SER A 666 -36.24 -18.87 3.52
C SER A 666 -35.27 -17.72 3.83
N TRP A 667 -35.02 -16.85 2.85
CA TRP A 667 -34.17 -15.66 3.00
C TRP A 667 -35.04 -14.40 2.87
N THR A 668 -34.70 -13.35 3.61
CA THR A 668 -35.35 -12.05 3.42
C THR A 668 -34.99 -11.44 2.07
N GLU A 669 -35.87 -10.60 1.54
CA GLU A 669 -35.54 -9.73 0.40
C GLU A 669 -34.28 -8.90 0.71
N PRO A 670 -33.36 -8.70 -0.25
CA PRO A 670 -32.10 -8.01 0.00
C PRO A 670 -32.31 -6.52 0.31
N LEU A 671 -31.80 -6.09 1.46
CA LEU A 671 -31.88 -4.71 1.92
C LEU A 671 -30.58 -3.98 1.67
N LEU A 672 -30.63 -2.80 1.06
CA LEU A 672 -29.43 -1.97 0.88
C LEU A 672 -28.86 -1.55 2.23
N SER A 673 -27.53 -1.56 2.33
CA SER A 673 -26.78 -1.01 3.47
C SER A 673 -26.94 0.50 3.60
N GLY A 674 -27.31 1.21 2.54
CA GLY A 674 -27.61 2.64 2.53
C GLY A 674 -27.82 3.16 1.11
N GLU A 675 -28.33 4.38 0.97
CA GLU A 675 -28.58 4.99 -0.34
C GLU A 675 -27.33 5.69 -0.89
N GLY A 676 -27.05 5.54 -2.19
CA GLY A 676 -26.00 6.28 -2.88
C GLY A 676 -24.55 5.99 -2.43
N LEU A 677 -24.34 5.01 -1.56
CA LEU A 677 -23.01 4.66 -1.05
C LEU A 677 -22.17 3.95 -2.12
N SER A 678 -20.90 4.35 -2.25
CA SER A 678 -19.94 3.73 -3.16
C SER A 678 -19.01 2.80 -2.37
N GLN A 679 -19.54 1.63 -1.98
CA GLN A 679 -18.88 0.66 -1.11
C GLN A 679 -18.09 -0.39 -1.90
N THR A 680 -17.01 -0.90 -1.31
CA THR A 680 -16.22 -2.02 -1.84
C THR A 680 -15.45 -2.71 -0.70
N TYR A 681 -15.20 -4.02 -0.84
CA TYR A 681 -14.37 -4.84 0.07
C TYR A 681 -14.97 -5.01 1.48
N ILE A 682 -15.75 -6.07 1.66
CA ILE A 682 -16.44 -6.36 2.93
C ILE A 682 -15.48 -6.98 3.95
N GLY A 683 -15.40 -6.39 5.14
CA GLY A 683 -15.10 -7.09 6.39
C GLY A 683 -16.34 -7.09 7.27
N MET A 684 -16.77 -8.25 7.75
CA MET A 684 -18.05 -8.41 8.46
C MET A 684 -17.91 -9.40 9.63
N VAL A 685 -18.42 -9.00 10.80
CA VAL A 685 -18.55 -9.84 12.01
C VAL A 685 -19.89 -9.57 12.70
N CYS A 686 -20.31 -10.48 13.58
CA CYS A 686 -21.50 -10.36 14.40
C CYS A 686 -21.09 -10.24 15.87
N GLY A 687 -21.53 -9.19 16.55
CA GLY A 687 -21.26 -8.95 17.96
C GLY A 687 -22.04 -9.88 18.89
N PRO A 688 -21.68 -9.97 20.17
CA PRO A 688 -22.39 -10.79 21.16
C PRO A 688 -23.85 -10.33 21.41
N ASP A 689 -24.19 -9.12 21.00
CA ASP A 689 -25.55 -8.54 21.04
C ASP A 689 -26.29 -8.67 19.70
N ASP A 690 -25.79 -9.53 18.80
CA ASP A 690 -26.28 -9.75 17.44
C ASP A 690 -26.20 -8.51 16.53
N THR A 691 -25.40 -7.51 16.91
CA THR A 691 -25.09 -6.38 16.04
C THR A 691 -24.15 -6.83 14.91
N LEU A 692 -24.55 -6.59 13.67
CA LEU A 692 -23.67 -6.78 12.52
C LEU A 692 -22.74 -5.58 12.41
N HIS A 693 -21.43 -5.84 12.43
CA HIS A 693 -20.37 -4.84 12.28
C HIS A 693 -19.71 -5.01 10.92
N VAL A 694 -19.59 -3.92 10.17
CA VAL A 694 -19.07 -3.94 8.80
C VAL A 694 -18.04 -2.84 8.61
N VAL A 695 -16.91 -3.19 7.98
CA VAL A 695 -15.87 -2.25 7.59
C VAL A 695 -15.58 -2.40 6.10
N PHE A 696 -15.48 -1.29 5.38
CA PHE A 696 -15.33 -1.28 3.93
C PHE A 696 -14.60 -0.03 3.43
N ARG A 697 -14.13 -0.11 2.18
CA ARG A 697 -13.70 1.08 1.44
C ARG A 697 -14.94 1.83 0.99
N LEU A 698 -15.02 3.13 1.29
CA LEU A 698 -16.06 4.03 0.81
C LEU A 698 -15.41 5.15 -0.01
N TRP A 699 -15.86 5.33 -1.26
CA TRP A 699 -15.46 6.49 -2.07
C TRP A 699 -16.20 7.75 -1.63
N ARG A 700 -15.46 8.86 -1.57
CA ARG A 700 -15.98 10.20 -1.31
C ARG A 700 -15.47 11.16 -2.37
N SER A 701 -16.17 12.28 -2.51
CA SER A 701 -15.78 13.45 -3.30
C SER A 701 -15.95 14.69 -2.42
N GLY A 702 -15.23 15.76 -2.74
CA GLY A 702 -15.20 16.97 -1.92
C GLY A 702 -14.07 16.92 -0.87
N GLU A 703 -14.22 17.68 0.21
CA GLU A 703 -13.18 17.83 1.23
C GLU A 703 -12.57 16.50 1.72
N PRO A 704 -11.24 16.43 1.89
CA PRO A 704 -10.24 17.50 1.75
C PRO A 704 -9.73 17.70 0.31
N PHE A 705 -10.30 16.99 -0.66
CA PHE A 705 -9.91 17.07 -2.08
C PHE A 705 -11.10 17.59 -2.90
N PRO A 706 -11.41 18.91 -2.83
CA PRO A 706 -12.62 19.48 -3.44
C PRO A 706 -12.75 19.20 -4.94
N ASN A 707 -11.61 18.97 -5.61
CA ASN A 707 -11.50 18.76 -7.04
C ASN A 707 -11.33 17.29 -7.45
N ALA A 708 -11.39 16.33 -6.52
CA ALA A 708 -11.14 14.92 -6.82
C ALA A 708 -12.02 13.97 -6.00
N SER A 709 -11.84 12.67 -6.22
CA SER A 709 -12.36 11.62 -5.36
C SER A 709 -11.25 11.03 -4.50
N HIS A 710 -11.60 10.46 -3.35
CA HIS A 710 -10.65 9.78 -2.46
C HIS A 710 -11.30 8.61 -1.76
N ALA A 711 -10.48 7.60 -1.44
CA ALA A 711 -10.94 6.47 -0.64
C ALA A 711 -10.96 6.84 0.84
N THR A 712 -11.91 6.24 1.55
CA THR A 712 -11.98 6.23 3.01
C THR A 712 -12.16 4.81 3.52
N LEU A 713 -11.66 4.52 4.71
CA LEU A 713 -12.03 3.33 5.47
C LEU A 713 -13.22 3.70 6.35
N ALA A 714 -14.36 3.08 6.12
CA ALA A 714 -15.61 3.39 6.81
C ALA A 714 -16.10 2.18 7.60
N TYR A 715 -16.78 2.49 8.70
CA TYR A 715 -17.46 1.54 9.58
C TYR A 715 -18.96 1.79 9.56
N GLN A 716 -19.73 0.71 9.58
CA GLN A 716 -21.19 0.75 9.64
C GLN A 716 -21.66 -0.43 10.49
N ARG A 717 -22.82 -0.28 11.13
CA ARG A 717 -23.45 -1.40 11.84
C ARG A 717 -24.95 -1.45 11.64
N LYS A 718 -25.49 -2.63 11.90
CA LYS A 718 -26.92 -2.91 11.94
C LYS A 718 -27.24 -3.68 13.22
N ARG A 719 -28.01 -3.05 14.11
CA ARG A 719 -28.52 -3.71 15.31
C ARG A 719 -29.69 -4.64 14.97
N PRO A 720 -29.96 -5.67 15.79
CA PRO A 720 -31.13 -6.53 15.61
C PRO A 720 -32.42 -5.71 15.51
N GLY A 721 -33.25 -6.01 14.51
CA GLY A 721 -34.53 -5.33 14.27
C GLY A 721 -34.45 -3.85 13.85
N GLN A 722 -33.27 -3.26 13.71
CA GLN A 722 -33.07 -1.86 13.33
C GLN A 722 -32.55 -1.73 11.89
N PRO A 723 -32.75 -0.58 11.21
CA PRO A 723 -32.09 -0.31 9.93
C PRO A 723 -30.57 -0.20 10.09
N TRP A 724 -29.85 -0.20 8.96
CA TRP A 724 -28.43 0.14 8.92
C TRP A 724 -28.22 1.59 9.39
N GLU A 725 -27.19 1.83 10.20
CA GLU A 725 -26.76 3.19 10.55
C GLU A 725 -26.04 3.86 9.38
N GLU A 726 -25.92 5.19 9.37
CA GLU A 726 -25.06 5.89 8.40
C GLU A 726 -23.58 5.49 8.58
N PRO A 727 -22.79 5.38 7.50
CA PRO A 727 -21.37 5.08 7.60
C PRO A 727 -20.60 6.14 8.39
N ARG A 728 -19.79 5.70 9.34
CA ARG A 728 -18.81 6.52 10.07
C ARG A 728 -17.45 6.37 9.41
N ILE A 729 -16.81 7.48 9.05
CA ILE A 729 -15.45 7.43 8.48
C ILE A 729 -14.46 7.20 9.63
N LEU A 730 -13.62 6.17 9.50
CA LEU A 730 -12.57 5.85 10.46
C LEU A 730 -11.21 6.39 10.00
N VAL A 731 -10.87 6.22 8.72
CA VAL A 731 -9.58 6.67 8.16
C VAL A 731 -9.80 7.33 6.82
N ARG A 732 -9.13 8.46 6.58
CA ARG A 732 -9.11 9.14 5.30
C ARG A 732 -7.72 9.06 4.66
N ALA A 733 -7.70 8.84 3.35
CA ALA A 733 -6.47 8.78 2.57
C ALA A 733 -5.74 10.16 2.52
N PRO A 734 -4.39 10.18 2.58
CA PRO A 734 -3.58 11.39 2.44
C PRO A 734 -3.47 11.93 1.01
N PHE A 735 -3.80 11.09 0.01
CA PHE A 735 -3.85 11.45 -1.40
C PHE A 735 -5.24 11.17 -1.96
N SER A 736 -5.65 11.99 -2.93
CA SER A 736 -6.81 11.73 -3.77
C SER A 736 -6.56 10.54 -4.71
N GLU A 737 -7.53 10.26 -5.57
CA GLU A 737 -7.50 9.20 -6.57
C GLU A 737 -7.49 7.79 -5.97
N TYR A 738 -7.19 6.80 -6.80
CA TYR A 738 -7.25 5.38 -6.45
C TYR A 738 -6.34 5.04 -5.27
N SER A 739 -6.94 4.48 -4.22
CA SER A 739 -6.25 3.95 -3.06
C SER A 739 -7.04 2.80 -2.42
N VAL A 740 -6.34 2.01 -1.60
CA VAL A 740 -6.85 0.81 -0.93
C VAL A 740 -6.30 0.77 0.50
N PHE A 741 -7.06 0.23 1.45
CA PHE A 741 -6.69 0.15 2.87
C PHE A 741 -6.30 -1.27 3.33
N TYR A 742 -6.29 -2.25 2.42
CA TYR A 742 -6.00 -3.66 2.68
C TYR A 742 -6.55 -4.17 4.04
N HIS A 743 -7.76 -3.73 4.36
CA HIS A 743 -8.29 -3.79 5.71
C HIS A 743 -8.82 -5.17 6.05
N ARG A 744 -8.88 -5.50 7.34
CA ARG A 744 -9.39 -6.76 7.88
C ARG A 744 -10.13 -6.44 9.17
N LEU A 745 -11.38 -6.88 9.29
CA LEU A 745 -12.16 -6.76 10.52
C LEU A 745 -12.18 -8.10 11.24
N MET A 746 -11.83 -8.09 12.51
CA MET A 746 -11.84 -9.25 13.40
C MET A 746 -12.61 -8.91 14.68
N ILE A 747 -13.16 -9.94 15.31
CA ILE A 747 -13.78 -9.86 16.63
C ILE A 747 -13.12 -10.87 17.54
N ASP A 748 -12.85 -10.49 18.78
CA ASP A 748 -12.32 -11.41 19.78
C ASP A 748 -13.47 -12.14 20.51
N ARG A 749 -13.12 -13.02 21.46
CA ARG A 749 -14.12 -13.82 22.21
C ARG A 749 -14.94 -13.00 23.20
N GLU A 750 -14.56 -11.75 23.46
CA GLU A 750 -15.25 -10.82 24.35
C GLU A 750 -16.14 -9.82 23.58
N GLY A 751 -16.12 -9.85 22.25
CA GLY A 751 -16.92 -8.97 21.40
C GLY A 751 -16.22 -7.65 21.03
N ARG A 752 -14.93 -7.50 21.35
CA ARG A 752 -14.12 -6.32 20.99
C ARG A 752 -13.73 -6.40 19.52
N LEU A 753 -13.78 -5.26 18.83
CA LEU A 753 -13.51 -5.17 17.40
C LEU A 753 -12.07 -4.77 17.15
N PHE A 754 -11.42 -5.40 16.18
CA PHE A 754 -10.07 -5.08 15.73
C PHE A 754 -10.05 -4.88 14.23
N ILE A 755 -9.49 -3.77 13.77
CA ILE A 755 -9.30 -3.47 12.35
C ILE A 755 -7.80 -3.35 12.08
N SER A 756 -7.28 -4.28 11.31
CA SER A 756 -5.94 -4.16 10.73
C SER A 756 -6.03 -3.56 9.33
N TYR A 757 -5.33 -2.47 9.05
CA TYR A 757 -5.36 -1.80 7.75
C TYR A 757 -3.98 -1.32 7.33
N ASP A 758 -3.76 -1.16 6.02
CA ASP A 758 -2.52 -0.70 5.40
C ASP A 758 -2.87 0.18 4.19
N TYR A 759 -2.48 1.45 4.23
CA TYR A 759 -2.79 2.41 3.18
C TYR A 759 -1.87 2.26 1.97
N TRP A 760 -2.48 2.05 0.80
CA TRP A 760 -1.81 1.98 -0.49
C TRP A 760 -2.39 3.03 -1.45
N SER A 761 -1.50 3.77 -2.12
CA SER A 761 -1.84 4.85 -3.06
C SER A 761 -1.53 4.47 -4.50
N THR A 762 -2.32 4.98 -5.46
CA THR A 762 -2.03 4.84 -6.90
C THR A 762 -0.70 5.45 -7.31
N HIS A 763 -0.22 6.49 -6.62
CA HIS A 763 0.96 7.27 -7.04
C HIS A 763 2.26 6.49 -6.80
N TRP A 764 2.95 6.10 -7.88
CA TRP A 764 4.18 5.33 -7.80
C TRP A 764 5.32 6.08 -7.11
N PHE A 765 5.52 7.37 -7.41
CA PHE A 765 6.57 8.18 -6.76
C PHE A 765 6.51 8.06 -5.24
N TYR A 766 5.33 8.26 -4.64
CA TYR A 766 5.14 8.13 -3.20
C TYR A 766 5.47 6.72 -2.68
N ARG A 767 5.05 5.66 -3.40
CA ARG A 767 5.27 4.27 -2.97
C ARG A 767 6.73 3.84 -3.11
N ASN A 768 7.40 4.28 -4.18
CA ASN A 768 8.81 4.01 -4.43
C ASN A 768 9.68 4.79 -3.44
N ASP A 769 9.34 6.05 -3.17
CA ASP A 769 10.12 6.88 -2.27
C ASP A 769 9.97 6.46 -0.79
N HIS A 770 8.73 6.32 -0.32
CA HIS A 770 8.42 6.03 1.08
C HIS A 770 8.30 4.52 1.33
N VAL A 771 9.42 3.81 1.42
CA VAL A 771 9.41 2.36 1.69
C VAL A 771 9.04 2.01 3.13
N GLY A 772 8.50 0.81 3.32
CA GLY A 772 8.19 0.26 4.65
C GLY A 772 6.76 -0.25 4.80
N ASN A 773 6.52 -0.96 5.90
CA ASN A 773 5.20 -1.43 6.29
C ASN A 773 4.39 -0.27 6.88
N ARG A 774 3.18 -0.05 6.37
CA ARG A 774 2.23 0.98 6.86
C ARG A 774 1.02 0.34 7.55
N ARG A 775 1.11 -0.94 7.89
CA ARG A 775 0.01 -1.65 8.54
C ARG A 775 -0.13 -1.18 9.98
N ALA A 776 -1.34 -0.79 10.36
CA ALA A 776 -1.72 -0.43 11.72
C ALA A 776 -2.92 -1.26 12.18
N VAL A 777 -3.14 -1.28 13.50
CA VAL A 777 -4.31 -1.91 14.12
C VAL A 777 -5.03 -0.87 14.99
N ILE A 778 -6.30 -0.61 14.69
CA ILE A 778 -7.21 0.10 15.59
C ILE A 778 -8.18 -0.88 16.21
N MET A 779 -8.68 -0.57 17.40
CA MET A 779 -9.63 -1.40 18.11
C MET A 779 -10.75 -0.58 18.74
N SER A 780 -11.90 -1.23 18.92
CA SER A 780 -13.05 -0.68 19.62
C SER A 780 -13.49 -1.64 20.73
N PRO A 781 -13.50 -1.20 21.99
CA PRO A 781 -13.93 -2.02 23.12
C PRO A 781 -15.45 -2.00 23.34
N ASP A 782 -16.19 -1.16 22.63
CA ASP A 782 -17.57 -0.76 22.96
C ASP A 782 -18.54 -0.86 21.76
N GLY A 783 -18.34 -1.84 20.89
CA GLY A 783 -19.24 -2.08 19.75
C GLY A 783 -19.17 -1.01 18.66
N GLY A 784 -18.01 -0.38 18.50
CA GLY A 784 -17.70 0.61 17.47
C GLY A 784 -18.08 2.05 17.82
N GLU A 785 -18.30 2.37 19.10
CA GLU A 785 -18.56 3.76 19.52
C GLU A 785 -17.27 4.57 19.63
N THR A 786 -16.24 4.02 20.27
CA THR A 786 -14.92 4.62 20.36
C THR A 786 -13.86 3.73 19.71
N TRP A 787 -12.79 4.38 19.24
CA TRP A 787 -11.69 3.73 18.54
C TRP A 787 -10.36 4.26 19.06
N LYS A 788 -9.40 3.37 19.30
CA LYS A 788 -7.99 3.71 19.62
C LYS A 788 -7.06 2.85 18.77
N MET A 789 -5.77 3.18 18.73
CA MET A 789 -4.79 2.23 18.18
C MET A 789 -4.54 1.13 19.21
N ALA A 790 -4.46 -0.12 18.77
CA ALA A 790 -4.35 -1.26 19.67
C ALA A 790 -2.94 -1.37 20.27
N GLU A 791 -2.85 -1.71 21.54
CA GLU A 791 -1.61 -2.05 22.23
C GLU A 791 -1.56 -3.54 22.56
N THR A 792 -0.39 -4.07 22.93
CA THR A 792 -0.28 -5.47 23.37
C THR A 792 -1.25 -5.80 24.51
N ARG A 793 -1.46 -4.89 25.47
CA ARG A 793 -2.46 -5.06 26.54
C ARG A 793 -3.90 -5.21 26.03
N ASP A 794 -4.22 -4.56 24.91
CA ASP A 794 -5.56 -4.69 24.31
C ASP A 794 -5.71 -6.06 23.63
N LEU A 795 -4.62 -6.62 23.09
CA LEU A 795 -4.62 -7.91 22.39
C LEU A 795 -4.52 -9.12 23.31
N ALA A 796 -3.69 -9.05 24.36
CA ALA A 796 -3.38 -10.19 25.22
C ALA A 796 -4.45 -10.47 26.30
N GLY A 797 -5.43 -9.58 26.46
CA GLY A 797 -6.34 -9.58 27.61
C GLY A 797 -5.62 -9.03 28.84
N GLY A 798 -6.19 -7.97 29.44
CA GLY A 798 -5.68 -7.36 30.67
C GLY A 798 -6.26 -7.99 31.93
#